data_AF-A0A7S0VWN6-F1
#
_entry.id   AF-A0A7S0VWN6-F1
#
_cell.length_a   1.000
_cell.length_b   1.000
_cell.length_c   1.000
_cell.angle_alpha   90.00
_cell.angle_beta   90.00
_cell.angle_gamma   90.00
#
_symmetry.space_group_name_H-M   'P 1'
#
loop_
_entity.id
_entity.type
_entity.pdbx_description
1 polymer ?
#
loop_
_entity_poly.entity_id
_entity_poly.type
_entity_poly.pdbx_seq_one_letter_code
_entity_poly.pdbx_strand_id
1 'polypeptide(L)'
;DGAAPADGAAAPAPDGGDGEGAAEGGAGGEEGEEGEEEEVEKPAPPIQPPACRLGAGTASVEGKVYLFGGDATHIDGQNLFTNVLSIGTIAVDKGPSHKTIEKDDDISWQNVEVTGDIPPPRADFVMTTMDGKIVIYGGWDKHGNPLDDMYAFDPESNSWSCMYRSDGSTCPAQPISGFVQKRLFSIAGSRSTYDDVRVLEFGKISEQSQFVPKMTARVAEELEKLTAFEDAALANLSINPNDGKSEDEQRDLLLKVNSCIYEFKLQQPAIELQIDVLRDAVTLLQKQGINMDKPEAGLNEAGEKWGAVKKQAPVAKEAGKNVQEREALKIKKNIETFENRVKGNEVEFKKQPFFSYQTGVATSYDLIIKNREELLKFDAELADLASYARIFEFPELMDPSKQVQERCHHDLKQILQLWHMVDMIDYNLKHWNETLWDEIDCEAIEDGTKVLFKQLRAVDKSVKVTNAYAMAETNVKNFLSTIPLVSDLRHPSMRERHWNMLMELTGVKFVIDDKFKLSDLIDLQLHNFEDDVGEIVNRAQKEEKMEQALKKIGATWVTLEFVFTQHKDTDVQLIKLSEEDFETLEDHQLQVQNMMGSRYLSTFEEEVTGWQTKLSGVADVVTIMNEIQRTWAYLETLFIGSEEVKKELPEDTERFAGIDVDVKRVLKGFFEDKNAAVACNKEGVYKLLEETQHKLELCEKSLANYLEQKRRIFPRFYFVSTSDLLDILSNGNQPDKVNFHMPKIIAAVDHLDLEPGITSHDRPTAKGLDSCVGVEYIPFGKPLKIEGRVEFYLQDIQDRLIDSLRDILYASIKSFEAKKTILEWLSATPNQIILTVSLLFFTKDMAQTFKNIAGGQATAMKDFWQTKIDSLTELIDLVRTDLSKADRMKAMCLITLDAHSRDICQKLVNFEVTDFNHFEWQSQLRFEWRDAENDCFIMIVDAEFRYGFEYIGNGARLVITPLTDRIYVTATQALKLSMGCAPAGPAGTGKTETTK
;
A
#
# COMPACT_ATOMS: atom_id res chain seq x y z
N ASP A 1 -46.99 -12.76 -23.79
CA ASP A 1 -47.38 -13.27 -25.12
C ASP A 1 -46.91 -12.36 -26.23
N GLY A 2 -46.19 -12.91 -27.20
CA GLY A 2 -45.93 -12.25 -28.49
C GLY A 2 -44.45 -12.14 -28.87
N ALA A 3 -43.89 -13.25 -29.34
CA ALA A 3 -42.53 -13.39 -29.87
C ALA A 3 -42.43 -12.96 -31.36
N ALA A 4 -41.27 -12.34 -31.70
CA ALA A 4 -40.38 -12.57 -32.87
C ALA A 4 -40.94 -12.49 -34.33
N PRO A 5 -40.15 -12.68 -35.43
CA PRO A 5 -38.68 -12.60 -35.71
C PRO A 5 -38.30 -11.93 -37.08
N ALA A 6 -36.99 -12.04 -37.43
CA ALA A 6 -36.36 -12.21 -38.77
C ALA A 6 -35.91 -10.93 -39.54
N ASP A 7 -34.81 -10.87 -40.30
CA ASP A 7 -33.64 -11.74 -40.60
C ASP A 7 -32.65 -10.89 -41.44
N GLY A 8 -31.35 -11.22 -41.49
CA GLY A 8 -30.44 -10.65 -42.50
C GLY A 8 -28.95 -10.86 -42.27
N ALA A 9 -28.44 -12.04 -42.65
CA ALA A 9 -27.06 -12.51 -42.48
C ALA A 9 -26.06 -12.01 -43.56
N ALA A 10 -24.76 -11.92 -43.19
CA ALA A 10 -23.60 -12.33 -44.01
C ALA A 10 -22.30 -12.44 -43.17
N ALA A 11 -21.67 -13.62 -43.19
CA ALA A 11 -20.34 -13.96 -42.66
C ALA A 11 -19.31 -14.10 -43.84
N PRO A 12 -17.96 -14.27 -43.68
CA PRO A 12 -17.31 -15.29 -42.83
C PRO A 12 -16.01 -14.86 -42.06
N ALA A 13 -15.58 -15.77 -41.16
CA ALA A 13 -14.39 -15.84 -40.29
C ALA A 13 -13.15 -16.46 -41.01
N PRO A 14 -12.03 -16.93 -40.37
CA PRO A 14 -11.61 -16.99 -38.94
C PRO A 14 -10.13 -16.51 -38.69
N ASP A 15 -9.68 -16.28 -37.45
CA ASP A 15 -8.95 -17.19 -36.52
C ASP A 15 -8.58 -16.32 -35.29
N GLY A 16 -8.52 -16.71 -34.01
CA GLY A 16 -8.73 -17.96 -33.29
C GLY A 16 -8.28 -17.74 -31.82
N GLY A 17 -8.85 -18.50 -30.87
CA GLY A 17 -8.23 -18.84 -29.58
C GLY A 17 -8.66 -18.08 -28.31
N ASP A 18 -9.79 -18.52 -27.73
CA ASP A 18 -10.03 -18.96 -26.33
C ASP A 18 -9.34 -18.20 -25.15
N GLY A 19 -10.00 -17.82 -24.04
CA GLY A 19 -11.26 -18.27 -23.46
C GLY A 19 -11.03 -18.76 -22.01
N GLU A 20 -11.56 -17.98 -21.05
CA GLU A 20 -12.18 -18.35 -19.74
C GLU A 20 -11.39 -19.25 -18.75
N GLY A 21 -11.42 -19.03 -17.42
CA GLY A 21 -12.50 -18.50 -16.60
C GLY A 21 -13.23 -19.63 -15.88
N ALA A 22 -12.80 -19.91 -14.64
CA ALA A 22 -13.38 -20.70 -13.54
C ALA A 22 -14.77 -21.38 -13.72
N ALA A 23 -14.90 -22.64 -13.25
CA ALA A 23 -15.50 -22.95 -11.93
C ALA A 23 -15.88 -24.45 -11.74
N GLU A 24 -15.79 -24.88 -10.47
CA GLU A 24 -16.56 -25.92 -9.75
C GLU A 24 -16.33 -27.44 -9.95
N GLY A 25 -16.20 -28.15 -8.82
CA GLY A 25 -16.78 -29.50 -8.66
C GLY A 25 -16.01 -30.53 -7.81
N GLY A 26 -16.23 -30.50 -6.48
CA GLY A 26 -16.51 -31.61 -5.54
C GLY A 26 -15.88 -33.03 -5.61
N ALA A 27 -15.68 -33.57 -4.38
CA ALA A 27 -15.51 -34.99 -3.95
C ALA A 27 -14.15 -35.65 -4.27
N GLY A 28 -13.49 -36.47 -3.44
CA GLY A 28 -13.80 -37.16 -2.18
C GLY A 28 -13.04 -38.51 -2.17
N GLY A 29 -12.34 -38.87 -1.07
CA GLY A 29 -11.68 -40.19 -0.85
C GLY A 29 -10.51 -40.52 -1.79
N GLU A 30 -9.50 -41.35 -1.51
CA GLU A 30 -9.23 -42.37 -0.50
C GLU A 30 -7.69 -42.55 -0.37
N GLU A 31 -7.26 -43.08 0.77
CA GLU A 31 -5.92 -43.63 0.97
C GLU A 31 -5.68 -44.87 0.08
N GLY A 32 -4.47 -45.02 -0.43
CA GLY A 32 -3.92 -46.26 -0.97
C GLY A 32 -2.40 -46.26 -0.79
N GLU A 33 -1.92 -47.08 0.14
CA GLU A 33 -0.51 -47.44 0.31
C GLU A 33 -0.02 -48.26 -0.90
N GLU A 34 1.07 -47.88 -1.57
CA GLU A 34 1.94 -48.82 -2.28
C GLU A 34 3.39 -48.30 -2.30
N GLY A 35 4.30 -49.13 -1.76
CA GLY A 35 5.67 -49.32 -2.25
C GLY A 35 6.69 -48.20 -2.09
N GLU A 36 7.58 -48.33 -1.11
CA GLU A 36 8.94 -47.78 -1.22
C GLU A 36 9.67 -48.52 -2.36
N GLU A 37 9.58 -47.97 -3.58
CA GLU A 37 10.55 -48.22 -4.64
C GLU A 37 11.70 -47.21 -4.47
N GLU A 38 12.93 -47.70 -4.38
CA GLU A 38 14.15 -46.88 -4.50
C GLU A 38 14.10 -46.13 -5.85
N GLU A 39 13.69 -44.87 -5.82
CA GLU A 39 13.84 -43.97 -6.96
C GLU A 39 15.33 -43.79 -7.24
N VAL A 40 15.78 -44.38 -8.35
CA VAL A 40 17.05 -44.09 -8.99
C VAL A 40 17.07 -42.59 -9.32
N GLU A 41 17.80 -41.81 -8.51
CA GLU A 41 17.96 -40.36 -8.65
C GLU A 41 18.33 -40.02 -10.11
N LYS A 42 17.41 -39.35 -10.83
CA LYS A 42 17.71 -38.81 -12.17
C LYS A 42 18.90 -37.85 -12.05
N PRO A 43 19.85 -37.85 -13.01
CA PRO A 43 20.97 -36.91 -12.98
C PRO A 43 20.45 -35.47 -13.00
N ALA A 44 20.94 -34.65 -12.08
CA ALA A 44 20.50 -33.27 -11.90
C ALA A 44 20.67 -32.44 -13.21
N PRO A 45 19.75 -31.51 -13.51
CA PRO A 45 19.82 -30.69 -14.72
C PRO A 45 21.12 -29.84 -14.74
N PRO A 46 21.72 -29.60 -15.92
CA PRO A 46 22.99 -28.87 -16.01
C PRO A 46 22.88 -27.43 -15.48
N ILE A 47 23.95 -26.93 -14.85
CA ILE A 47 24.06 -25.56 -14.30
C ILE A 47 24.95 -24.72 -15.21
N GLN A 48 24.49 -23.52 -15.60
CA GLN A 48 25.32 -22.56 -16.33
C GLN A 48 26.38 -21.92 -15.41
N PRO A 49 27.64 -21.77 -15.83
CA PRO A 49 28.66 -21.08 -15.03
C PRO A 49 28.79 -19.57 -15.38
N PRO A 50 28.86 -18.63 -14.40
CA PRO A 50 28.50 -18.76 -13.00
C PRO A 50 27.00 -18.53 -12.78
N ALA A 51 26.26 -19.55 -12.38
CA ALA A 51 24.87 -19.39 -11.95
C ALA A 51 24.81 -18.61 -10.63
N CYS A 52 23.71 -17.89 -10.40
CA CYS A 52 23.41 -17.35 -9.09
C CYS A 52 23.30 -18.51 -8.09
N ARG A 53 24.07 -18.46 -6.98
CA ARG A 53 24.02 -19.46 -5.91
C ARG A 53 23.97 -18.79 -4.54
N LEU A 54 23.05 -19.21 -3.69
CA LEU A 54 23.00 -18.80 -2.27
C LEU A 54 23.71 -19.84 -1.40
N GLY A 55 24.47 -19.39 -0.39
CA GLY A 55 25.15 -20.29 0.55
C GLY A 55 26.27 -21.15 -0.05
N ALA A 56 26.87 -20.72 -1.17
CA ALA A 56 27.98 -21.44 -1.81
C ALA A 56 29.35 -21.16 -1.14
N GLY A 57 30.24 -22.15 -1.18
CA GLY A 57 31.61 -22.02 -0.68
C GLY A 57 32.58 -21.55 -1.76
N THR A 58 33.49 -20.63 -1.40
CA THR A 58 34.55 -20.14 -2.30
C THR A 58 35.93 -20.25 -1.68
N ALA A 59 36.92 -20.71 -2.45
CA ALA A 59 38.33 -20.72 -2.06
C ALA A 59 39.20 -20.41 -3.28
N SER A 60 40.40 -19.87 -3.03
CA SER A 60 41.38 -19.61 -4.09
C SER A 60 42.63 -20.47 -3.89
N VAL A 61 43.09 -21.06 -5.00
CA VAL A 61 44.33 -21.84 -5.07
C VAL A 61 45.06 -21.41 -6.33
N GLU A 62 46.33 -21.01 -6.19
CA GLU A 62 47.21 -20.65 -7.31
C GLU A 62 46.61 -19.67 -8.35
N GLY A 63 45.85 -18.66 -7.87
CA GLY A 63 45.26 -17.63 -8.73
C GLY A 63 43.98 -18.04 -9.47
N LYS A 64 43.46 -19.24 -9.22
CA LYS A 64 42.13 -19.68 -9.65
C LYS A 64 41.15 -19.59 -8.49
N VAL A 65 39.92 -19.18 -8.77
CA VAL A 65 38.82 -19.14 -7.79
C VAL A 65 37.96 -20.38 -7.99
N TYR A 66 37.73 -21.14 -6.94
CA TYR A 66 36.89 -22.32 -6.93
C TYR A 66 35.59 -21.99 -6.20
N LEU A 67 34.47 -22.36 -6.81
CA LEU A 67 33.11 -22.20 -6.30
C LEU A 67 32.46 -23.58 -6.24
N PHE A 68 32.01 -23.99 -5.05
CA PHE A 68 31.38 -25.28 -4.81
C PHE A 68 30.06 -25.09 -4.05
N GLY A 69 29.10 -25.98 -4.29
CA GLY A 69 27.86 -26.03 -3.53
C GLY A 69 26.93 -24.82 -3.69
N GLY A 70 26.00 -24.70 -2.74
CA GLY A 70 24.97 -23.66 -2.67
C GLY A 70 23.66 -24.04 -3.36
N ASP A 71 22.63 -23.23 -3.11
CA ASP A 71 21.34 -23.28 -3.78
C ASP A 71 21.44 -22.53 -5.12
N ALA A 72 21.54 -23.29 -6.21
CA ALA A 72 21.86 -22.78 -7.53
C ALA A 72 20.63 -22.75 -8.45
N THR A 73 20.50 -21.70 -9.26
CA THR A 73 19.48 -21.66 -10.31
C THR A 73 19.89 -22.55 -11.49
N HIS A 74 19.13 -23.60 -11.75
CA HIS A 74 19.32 -24.53 -12.87
C HIS A 74 18.69 -23.97 -14.17
N ILE A 75 19.01 -24.58 -15.33
CA ILE A 75 18.55 -24.12 -16.66
C ILE A 75 17.02 -24.12 -16.80
N ASP A 76 16.32 -24.94 -16.03
CA ASP A 76 14.86 -25.00 -15.95
C ASP A 76 14.24 -23.91 -15.05
N GLY A 77 15.07 -23.05 -14.44
CA GLY A 77 14.65 -21.98 -13.54
C GLY A 77 14.37 -22.42 -12.11
N GLN A 78 14.57 -23.70 -11.76
CA GLN A 78 14.44 -24.18 -10.39
C GLN A 78 15.72 -23.92 -9.59
N ASN A 79 15.56 -23.58 -8.31
CA ASN A 79 16.65 -23.48 -7.36
C ASN A 79 16.81 -24.83 -6.66
N LEU A 80 17.96 -25.47 -6.82
CA LEU A 80 18.30 -26.75 -6.20
C LEU A 80 19.72 -26.70 -5.63
N PHE A 81 19.94 -27.43 -4.55
CA PHE A 81 21.27 -27.61 -3.98
C PHE A 81 22.15 -28.37 -4.97
N THR A 82 23.37 -27.90 -5.18
CA THR A 82 24.31 -28.51 -6.13
C THR A 82 25.56 -29.06 -5.45
N ASN A 83 26.22 -30.02 -6.11
CA ASN A 83 27.59 -30.46 -5.81
C ASN A 83 28.54 -30.19 -6.99
N VAL A 84 28.18 -29.29 -7.91
CA VAL A 84 29.01 -28.93 -9.07
C VAL A 84 30.10 -27.93 -8.66
N LEU A 85 31.36 -28.30 -8.92
CA LEU A 85 32.53 -27.44 -8.76
C LEU A 85 32.75 -26.58 -10.01
N SER A 86 32.82 -25.27 -9.85
CA SER A 86 33.12 -24.30 -10.93
C SER A 86 34.41 -23.55 -10.63
N ILE A 87 35.26 -23.36 -11.65
CA ILE A 87 36.50 -22.58 -11.57
C ILE A 87 36.35 -21.28 -12.33
N GLY A 88 36.62 -20.16 -11.65
CA GLY A 88 36.85 -18.84 -12.23
C GLY A 88 38.35 -18.63 -12.48
N THR A 89 38.72 -18.35 -13.73
CA THR A 89 40.08 -17.95 -14.10
C THR A 89 40.08 -16.46 -14.43
N ILE A 90 41.04 -15.72 -13.86
CA ILE A 90 41.20 -14.29 -14.11
C ILE A 90 42.24 -14.11 -15.23
N ALA A 91 41.90 -13.38 -16.28
CA ALA A 91 42.86 -13.04 -17.33
C ALA A 91 43.89 -12.03 -16.79
N VAL A 92 45.11 -12.50 -16.50
CA VAL A 92 46.19 -11.63 -16.05
C VAL A 92 46.91 -11.06 -17.29
N ASP A 93 46.49 -9.87 -17.74
CA ASP A 93 47.30 -9.09 -18.67
C ASP A 93 48.63 -8.71 -18.01
N LYS A 94 49.74 -8.90 -18.74
CA LYS A 94 51.13 -8.81 -18.27
C LYS A 94 51.40 -7.55 -17.43
N GLY A 95 51.29 -7.70 -16.11
CA GLY A 95 51.54 -6.69 -15.07
C GLY A 95 51.72 -7.38 -13.71
N PRO A 96 52.14 -6.67 -12.64
CA PRO A 96 52.63 -7.30 -11.40
C PRO A 96 51.57 -8.18 -10.73
N SER A 97 52.02 -9.23 -10.04
CA SER A 97 51.29 -10.40 -9.52
C SER A 97 50.16 -10.15 -8.51
N HIS A 98 49.69 -8.91 -8.35
CA HIS A 98 48.62 -8.52 -7.45
C HIS A 98 47.76 -7.44 -8.13
N LYS A 99 46.67 -7.85 -8.79
CA LYS A 99 45.61 -6.96 -9.27
C LYS A 99 44.43 -7.06 -8.30
N THR A 100 43.93 -5.92 -7.82
CA THR A 100 42.65 -5.85 -7.11
C THR A 100 41.55 -5.97 -8.16
N ILE A 101 40.64 -6.94 -8.01
CA ILE A 101 39.54 -7.14 -8.95
C ILE A 101 38.54 -6.00 -8.74
N GLU A 102 38.31 -5.20 -9.79
CA GLU A 102 37.26 -4.18 -9.79
C GLU A 102 35.95 -4.77 -10.32
N LYS A 103 34.82 -4.10 -10.05
CA LYS A 103 33.46 -4.61 -10.31
C LYS A 103 33.21 -5.03 -11.77
N ASP A 104 34.01 -4.52 -12.71
CA ASP A 104 33.84 -4.72 -14.16
C ASP A 104 34.94 -5.60 -14.80
N ASP A 105 35.75 -6.32 -14.00
CA ASP A 105 36.74 -7.27 -14.50
C ASP A 105 36.08 -8.61 -14.92
N ASP A 106 36.27 -9.02 -16.18
CA ASP A 106 35.73 -10.28 -16.72
C ASP A 106 36.46 -11.53 -16.17
N ILE A 107 35.76 -12.33 -15.35
CA ILE A 107 36.22 -13.64 -14.89
C ILE A 107 35.61 -14.73 -15.77
N SER A 108 36.43 -15.57 -16.39
CA SER A 108 35.95 -16.72 -17.18
C SER A 108 35.65 -17.91 -16.27
N TRP A 109 34.40 -18.39 -16.26
CA TRP A 109 33.95 -19.50 -15.43
C TRP A 109 33.76 -20.80 -16.22
N GLN A 110 34.18 -21.93 -15.65
CA GLN A 110 34.04 -23.27 -16.24
C GLN A 110 33.70 -24.31 -15.16
N ASN A 111 32.83 -25.27 -15.46
CA ASN A 111 32.56 -26.41 -14.56
C ASN A 111 33.68 -27.45 -14.68
N VAL A 112 34.05 -28.10 -13.58
CA VAL A 112 35.12 -29.09 -13.51
C VAL A 112 34.53 -30.48 -13.36
N GLU A 113 35.00 -31.43 -14.18
CA GLU A 113 34.75 -32.84 -13.95
C GLU A 113 35.64 -33.33 -12.80
N VAL A 114 35.00 -33.78 -11.73
CA VAL A 114 35.65 -34.25 -10.51
C VAL A 114 35.47 -35.75 -10.33
N THR A 115 36.44 -36.41 -9.72
CA THR A 115 36.42 -37.86 -9.44
C THR A 115 36.61 -38.15 -7.96
N GLY A 116 36.43 -39.40 -7.51
CA GLY A 116 36.63 -39.80 -6.11
C GLY A 116 35.38 -39.66 -5.24
N ASP A 117 35.58 -39.41 -3.95
CA ASP A 117 34.51 -39.30 -2.95
C ASP A 117 33.82 -37.94 -3.01
N ILE A 118 32.99 -37.72 -4.03
CA ILE A 118 32.33 -36.43 -4.27
C ILE A 118 31.39 -36.09 -3.09
N PRO A 119 31.49 -34.90 -2.48
CA PRO A 119 30.57 -34.49 -1.42
C PRO A 119 29.12 -34.38 -1.94
N PRO A 120 28.11 -34.78 -1.13
CA PRO A 120 26.71 -34.59 -1.50
C PRO A 120 26.34 -33.10 -1.64
N PRO A 121 25.28 -32.76 -2.41
CA PRO A 121 24.79 -31.39 -2.56
C PRO A 121 24.53 -30.71 -1.23
N ARG A 122 25.09 -29.51 -1.03
CA ARG A 122 25.09 -28.83 0.26
C ARG A 122 25.18 -27.31 0.15
N ALA A 123 24.64 -26.60 1.16
CA ALA A 123 24.75 -25.15 1.32
C ALA A 123 25.22 -24.76 2.73
N ASP A 124 25.67 -23.52 2.90
CA ASP A 124 26.13 -22.90 4.16
C ASP A 124 27.21 -23.70 4.91
N PHE A 125 28.19 -24.21 4.17
CA PHE A 125 29.35 -24.94 4.69
C PHE A 125 30.61 -24.09 4.66
N VAL A 126 31.66 -24.54 5.35
CA VAL A 126 32.95 -23.87 5.36
C VAL A 126 33.85 -24.45 4.29
N MET A 127 34.41 -23.59 3.44
CA MET A 127 35.38 -23.97 2.41
C MET A 127 36.64 -23.12 2.57
N THR A 128 37.81 -23.77 2.59
CA THR A 128 39.10 -23.07 2.72
C THR A 128 40.21 -23.79 1.95
N THR A 129 41.34 -23.11 1.80
CA THR A 129 42.55 -23.69 1.19
C THR A 129 43.54 -24.08 2.29
N MET A 130 44.02 -25.31 2.26
CA MET A 130 45.03 -25.83 3.18
C MET A 130 46.07 -26.68 2.43
N ASP A 131 47.35 -26.32 2.57
CA ASP A 131 48.48 -27.01 1.92
C ASP A 131 48.26 -27.27 0.41
N GLY A 132 47.67 -26.28 -0.30
CA GLY A 132 47.39 -26.37 -1.75
C GLY A 132 46.12 -27.14 -2.13
N LYS A 133 45.44 -27.76 -1.15
CA LYS A 133 44.16 -28.46 -1.34
C LYS A 133 42.99 -27.63 -0.84
N ILE A 134 41.81 -27.90 -1.37
CA ILE A 134 40.57 -27.25 -0.92
C ILE A 134 39.90 -28.19 0.06
N VAL A 135 39.63 -27.71 1.27
CA VAL A 135 38.97 -28.49 2.31
C VAL A 135 37.59 -27.91 2.56
N ILE A 136 36.59 -28.78 2.63
CA ILE A 136 35.23 -28.44 3.02
C ILE A 136 34.84 -29.18 4.30
N TYR A 137 34.05 -28.52 5.14
CA TYR A 137 33.49 -29.10 6.35
C TYR A 137 32.06 -28.60 6.60
N GLY A 138 31.19 -29.54 6.95
CA GLY A 138 29.83 -29.28 7.37
C GLY A 138 28.88 -28.83 6.26
N GLY A 139 27.82 -28.11 6.65
CA GLY A 139 26.75 -27.61 5.77
C GLY A 139 25.40 -28.26 6.05
N TRP A 140 24.44 -27.97 5.17
CA TRP A 140 23.09 -28.52 5.20
C TRP A 140 22.79 -29.28 3.92
N ASP A 141 22.08 -30.40 4.04
CA ASP A 141 21.54 -31.12 2.88
C ASP A 141 20.24 -30.49 2.36
N LYS A 142 19.70 -31.03 1.26
CA LYS A 142 18.43 -30.59 0.64
C LYS A 142 17.19 -30.73 1.55
N HIS A 143 17.29 -31.50 2.63
CA HIS A 143 16.21 -31.75 3.58
C HIS A 143 16.35 -30.89 4.86
N GLY A 144 17.38 -30.05 4.95
CA GLY A 144 17.64 -29.22 6.11
C GLY A 144 18.31 -29.97 7.28
N ASN A 145 18.93 -31.13 7.02
CA ASN A 145 19.71 -31.84 8.03
C ASN A 145 21.16 -31.31 8.06
N PRO A 146 21.76 -31.15 9.25
CA PRO A 146 23.15 -30.75 9.37
C PRO A 146 24.09 -31.90 8.98
N LEU A 147 25.14 -31.57 8.22
CA LEU A 147 26.20 -32.49 7.80
C LEU A 147 27.40 -32.37 8.75
N ASP A 148 27.96 -33.50 9.19
CA ASP A 148 29.17 -33.58 10.03
C ASP A 148 30.23 -34.49 9.36
N ASP A 149 30.72 -34.02 8.23
CA ASP A 149 31.71 -34.69 7.40
C ASP A 149 32.74 -33.68 6.85
N MET A 150 33.92 -34.18 6.48
CA MET A 150 35.02 -33.40 5.92
C MET A 150 35.55 -34.04 4.65
N TYR A 151 35.72 -33.21 3.63
CA TYR A 151 36.26 -33.63 2.35
C TYR A 151 37.40 -32.72 1.91
N ALA A 152 38.39 -33.30 1.25
CA ALA A 152 39.50 -32.58 0.64
C ALA A 152 39.50 -32.80 -0.88
N PHE A 153 39.45 -31.71 -1.63
CA PHE A 153 39.63 -31.66 -3.07
C PHE A 153 41.09 -31.32 -3.39
N ASP A 154 41.67 -32.13 -4.28
CA ASP A 154 43.02 -31.95 -4.79
C ASP A 154 42.97 -31.33 -6.20
N PRO A 155 43.37 -30.05 -6.37
CA PRO A 155 43.36 -29.37 -7.65
C PRO A 155 44.29 -29.97 -8.73
N GLU A 156 45.31 -30.76 -8.35
CA GLU A 156 46.22 -31.38 -9.32
C GLU A 156 45.59 -32.62 -9.97
N SER A 157 44.84 -33.39 -9.19
CA SER A 157 44.22 -34.64 -9.65
C SER A 157 42.73 -34.50 -9.97
N ASN A 158 42.11 -33.34 -9.70
CA ASN A 158 40.66 -33.11 -9.76
C ASN A 158 39.87 -34.19 -9.01
N SER A 159 40.36 -34.62 -7.85
CA SER A 159 39.75 -35.68 -7.06
C SER A 159 39.36 -35.23 -5.66
N TRP A 160 38.21 -35.71 -5.19
CA TRP A 160 37.74 -35.59 -3.82
C TRP A 160 38.13 -36.81 -2.99
N SER A 161 38.46 -36.59 -1.73
CA SER A 161 38.75 -37.62 -0.74
C SER A 161 37.99 -37.34 0.55
N CYS A 162 37.31 -38.36 1.08
CA CYS A 162 36.65 -38.26 2.38
C CYS A 162 37.69 -38.37 3.50
N MET A 163 37.82 -37.33 4.32
CA MET A 163 38.82 -37.25 5.40
C MET A 163 38.21 -37.66 6.74
N TYR A 164 36.93 -37.37 6.94
CA TYR A 164 36.21 -37.62 8.18
C TYR A 164 34.71 -37.76 7.91
N ARG A 165 34.07 -38.70 8.60
CA ARG A 165 32.62 -38.87 8.65
C ARG A 165 32.22 -39.26 10.06
N SER A 166 31.35 -38.47 10.67
CA SER A 166 30.82 -38.72 12.02
C SER A 166 29.81 -39.89 12.02
N ASP A 167 29.63 -40.54 13.17
CA ASP A 167 28.67 -41.66 13.37
C ASP A 167 27.24 -41.20 13.70
N GLY A 168 26.96 -39.90 13.57
CA GLY A 168 25.62 -39.30 13.69
C GLY A 168 25.12 -39.09 15.12
N SER A 169 25.91 -39.44 16.14
CA SER A 169 25.48 -39.42 17.54
C SER A 169 25.45 -38.01 18.18
N THR A 170 26.13 -37.02 17.60
CA THR A 170 26.42 -35.75 18.31
C THR A 170 26.53 -34.51 17.39
N CYS A 171 25.71 -34.35 16.36
CA CYS A 171 25.76 -33.12 15.54
C CYS A 171 24.99 -31.97 16.22
N PRO A 172 25.64 -30.85 16.61
CA PRO A 172 24.93 -29.70 17.16
C PRO A 172 24.26 -28.89 16.04
N ALA A 173 23.08 -28.31 16.31
CA ALA A 173 22.34 -27.51 15.34
C ALA A 173 23.03 -26.15 15.12
N GLN A 174 23.20 -25.74 13.85
CA GLN A 174 23.75 -24.43 13.43
C GLN A 174 25.17 -24.10 13.95
N PRO A 175 26.19 -24.96 13.74
CA PRO A 175 27.55 -24.64 14.15
C PRO A 175 28.19 -23.61 13.23
N ILE A 176 28.80 -22.56 13.80
CA ILE A 176 29.74 -21.68 13.10
C ILE A 176 31.11 -22.35 13.15
N SER A 177 31.62 -22.76 11.99
CA SER A 177 32.92 -23.43 11.89
C SER A 177 33.95 -22.54 11.20
N GLY A 178 35.23 -22.73 11.54
CA GLY A 178 36.33 -21.97 10.97
C GLY A 178 37.64 -22.73 11.09
N PHE A 179 38.49 -22.60 10.06
CA PHE A 179 39.83 -23.16 10.07
C PHE A 179 40.83 -22.14 10.58
N VAL A 180 41.66 -22.56 11.54
CA VAL A 180 42.82 -21.78 12.00
C VAL A 180 44.04 -22.70 11.97
N GLN A 181 44.97 -22.42 11.05
CA GLN A 181 46.13 -23.27 10.77
C GLN A 181 45.72 -24.71 10.39
N LYS A 182 46.16 -25.73 11.14
CA LYS A 182 45.85 -27.15 10.94
C LYS A 182 44.81 -27.68 11.94
N ARG A 183 43.88 -26.81 12.35
CA ARG A 183 42.81 -27.14 13.30
C ARG A 183 41.49 -26.59 12.81
N LEU A 184 40.46 -27.42 12.90
CA LEU A 184 39.08 -27.01 12.70
C LEU A 184 38.50 -26.63 14.06
N PHE A 185 37.96 -25.41 14.16
CA PHE A 185 37.17 -24.95 15.30
C PHE A 185 35.71 -24.92 14.86
N SER A 186 34.83 -25.58 15.61
CA SER A 186 33.38 -25.55 15.39
C SER A 186 32.70 -25.11 16.67
N ILE A 187 31.90 -24.04 16.61
CA ILE A 187 31.22 -23.43 17.75
C ILE A 187 29.72 -23.50 17.51
N ALA A 188 28.98 -24.12 18.41
CA ALA A 188 27.52 -24.17 18.35
C ALA A 188 26.89 -23.60 19.63
N GLY A 189 25.72 -22.99 19.49
CA GLY A 189 24.96 -22.43 20.61
C GLY A 189 23.47 -22.75 20.51
N SER A 190 22.81 -22.86 21.66
CA SER A 190 21.35 -22.79 21.72
C SER A 190 20.92 -21.35 22.00
N ARG A 191 19.62 -21.02 21.86
CA ARG A 191 18.98 -19.68 21.73
C ARG A 191 19.43 -18.51 22.65
N SER A 192 20.42 -18.67 23.53
CA SER A 192 21.03 -17.55 24.28
C SER A 192 22.48 -17.73 24.77
N THR A 193 23.18 -18.85 24.47
CA THR A 193 24.56 -19.11 24.94
C THR A 193 25.37 -19.98 23.95
N TYR A 194 26.64 -19.65 23.73
CA TYR A 194 27.60 -20.47 22.96
C TYR A 194 28.22 -21.51 23.90
N ASP A 195 27.73 -22.76 23.85
CA ASP A 195 28.00 -23.76 24.90
C ASP A 195 28.88 -24.95 24.43
N ASP A 196 29.08 -25.16 23.12
CA ASP A 196 29.92 -26.25 22.59
C ASP A 196 31.00 -25.71 21.64
N VAL A 197 32.28 -25.89 22.02
CA VAL A 197 33.45 -25.58 21.18
C VAL A 197 34.22 -26.86 20.90
N ARG A 198 34.24 -27.30 19.64
CA ARG A 198 34.96 -28.48 19.19
C ARG A 198 36.24 -28.10 18.46
N VAL A 199 37.31 -28.84 18.74
CA VAL A 199 38.61 -28.70 18.07
C VAL A 199 39.01 -30.04 17.47
N LEU A 200 39.20 -30.08 16.15
CA LEU A 200 39.62 -31.28 15.43
C LEU A 200 41.07 -31.10 14.92
N GLU A 201 42.01 -31.91 15.44
CA GLU A 201 43.43 -31.94 15.06
C GLU A 201 43.73 -33.13 14.14
N PHE A 202 43.84 -32.90 12.83
CA PHE A 202 43.95 -33.99 11.83
C PHE A 202 45.39 -34.47 11.58
N GLY A 203 46.42 -33.71 11.96
CA GLY A 203 47.83 -34.03 11.64
C GLY A 203 48.40 -35.31 12.28
N LYS A 204 47.76 -35.88 13.32
CA LYS A 204 48.23 -37.09 14.02
C LYS A 204 47.57 -38.39 13.57
N ILE A 205 46.47 -38.33 12.82
CA ILE A 205 45.65 -39.51 12.48
C ILE A 205 46.25 -40.28 11.29
N SER A 206 47.01 -39.64 10.41
CA SER A 206 47.62 -40.29 9.24
C SER A 206 48.91 -41.08 9.53
N GLU A 207 49.61 -40.82 10.65
CA GLU A 207 50.97 -41.33 10.88
C GLU A 207 51.10 -42.45 11.96
N GLN A 208 50.02 -42.83 12.65
CA GLN A 208 50.06 -43.89 13.68
C GLN A 208 49.14 -45.08 13.38
N SER A 209 49.43 -45.85 12.31
CA SER A 209 48.80 -47.15 12.08
C SER A 209 49.60 -48.28 12.75
N GLN A 210 49.22 -48.68 13.97
CA GLN A 210 49.73 -49.89 14.65
C GLN A 210 49.15 -51.19 14.04
N PHE A 211 49.10 -51.30 12.72
CA PHE A 211 48.40 -52.39 12.03
C PHE A 211 49.09 -53.73 12.27
N VAL A 212 50.41 -53.78 12.11
CA VAL A 212 51.19 -55.03 12.14
C VAL A 212 51.13 -55.77 13.49
N PRO A 213 51.43 -55.13 14.66
CA PRO A 213 51.42 -55.84 15.94
C PRO A 213 50.03 -56.34 16.34
N LYS A 214 48.99 -55.57 16.01
CA LYS A 214 47.60 -55.92 16.32
C LYS A 214 47.10 -57.08 15.46
N MET A 215 47.48 -57.12 14.18
CA MET A 215 47.11 -58.22 13.28
C MET A 215 47.78 -59.54 13.69
N THR A 216 49.05 -59.53 14.09
CA THR A 216 49.73 -60.75 14.56
C THR A 216 49.11 -61.31 15.83
N ALA A 217 48.76 -60.45 16.81
CA ALA A 217 48.10 -60.88 18.04
C ALA A 217 46.70 -61.47 17.77
N ARG A 218 45.93 -60.85 16.86
CA ARG A 218 44.59 -61.31 16.48
C ARG A 218 44.62 -62.68 15.80
N VAL A 219 45.57 -62.94 14.90
CA VAL A 219 45.70 -64.25 14.23
C VAL A 219 45.94 -65.38 15.25
N ALA A 220 46.74 -65.13 16.30
CA ALA A 220 46.99 -66.13 17.33
C ALA A 220 45.76 -66.41 18.21
N GLU A 221 45.05 -65.38 18.64
CA GLU A 221 43.85 -65.50 19.49
C GLU A 221 42.70 -66.21 18.78
N GLU A 222 42.46 -65.88 17.51
CA GLU A 222 41.38 -66.50 16.72
C GLU A 222 41.65 -68.00 16.45
N LEU A 223 42.92 -68.38 16.31
CA LEU A 223 43.31 -69.77 16.06
C LEU A 223 43.14 -70.65 17.32
N GLU A 224 43.35 -70.09 18.52
CA GLU A 224 43.09 -70.76 19.79
C GLU A 224 41.59 -70.97 20.04
N LYS A 225 40.76 -69.97 19.70
CA LYS A 225 39.29 -70.09 19.80
C LYS A 225 38.73 -71.15 18.85
N LEU A 226 39.23 -71.20 17.62
CA LEU A 226 38.83 -72.17 16.60
C LEU A 226 39.11 -73.61 17.05
N THR A 227 40.33 -73.86 17.53
CA THR A 227 40.75 -75.19 18.00
C THR A 227 39.99 -75.65 19.24
N ALA A 228 39.70 -74.74 20.19
CA ALA A 228 38.88 -75.06 21.36
C ALA A 228 37.43 -75.44 21.00
N PHE A 229 36.83 -74.78 20.01
CA PHE A 229 35.49 -75.11 19.51
C PHE A 229 35.45 -76.50 18.84
N GLU A 230 36.44 -76.81 18.00
CA GLU A 230 36.55 -78.09 17.30
C GLU A 230 36.67 -79.28 18.26
N ASP A 231 37.47 -79.13 19.32
CA ASP A 231 37.65 -80.17 20.35
C ASP A 231 36.35 -80.41 21.16
N ALA A 232 35.61 -79.35 21.49
CA ALA A 232 34.32 -79.45 22.16
C ALA A 232 33.24 -80.07 21.27
N ALA A 233 33.22 -79.72 19.97
CA ALA A 233 32.29 -80.27 19.00
C ALA A 233 32.51 -81.78 18.78
N LEU A 234 33.77 -82.23 18.67
CA LEU A 234 34.10 -83.66 18.56
C LEU A 234 33.66 -84.46 19.79
N ALA A 235 33.82 -83.90 20.99
CA ALA A 235 33.39 -84.56 22.23
C ALA A 235 31.86 -84.77 22.28
N ASN A 236 31.08 -83.75 21.91
CA ASN A 236 29.62 -83.80 21.93
C ASN A 236 29.04 -84.67 20.80
N LEU A 237 29.65 -84.68 19.61
CA LEU A 237 29.21 -85.50 18.47
C LEU A 237 29.59 -86.99 18.61
N SER A 238 30.40 -87.36 19.60
CA SER A 238 30.76 -88.75 19.90
C SER A 238 29.79 -89.44 20.86
N ILE A 239 28.80 -88.71 21.39
CA ILE A 239 27.77 -89.23 22.30
C ILE A 239 26.70 -89.98 21.51
N ASN A 240 26.33 -91.19 21.92
CA ASN A 240 25.23 -91.95 21.32
C ASN A 240 23.92 -91.73 22.12
N PRO A 241 22.87 -91.14 21.52
CA PRO A 241 21.60 -90.87 22.21
C PRO A 241 20.86 -92.12 22.71
N ASN A 242 21.19 -93.31 22.21
CA ASN A 242 20.54 -94.57 22.63
C ASN A 242 21.07 -95.14 23.95
N ASP A 243 22.14 -94.58 24.51
CA ASP A 243 22.78 -95.10 25.73
C ASP A 243 22.03 -94.72 27.03
N GLY A 244 20.99 -93.87 26.94
CA GLY A 244 20.15 -93.46 28.07
C GLY A 244 19.21 -94.59 28.55
N LYS A 245 19.02 -94.70 29.88
CA LYS A 245 18.23 -95.78 30.51
C LYS A 245 16.73 -95.49 30.56
N SER A 246 16.33 -94.24 30.39
CA SER A 246 14.92 -93.78 30.32
C SER A 246 14.65 -92.98 29.04
N GLU A 247 13.38 -92.83 28.67
CA GLU A 247 13.00 -91.99 27.52
C GLU A 247 13.43 -90.52 27.71
N ASP A 248 13.46 -90.01 28.95
CA ASP A 248 13.90 -88.65 29.27
C ASP A 248 15.43 -88.49 29.19
N GLU A 249 16.19 -89.49 29.65
CA GLU A 249 17.65 -89.49 29.50
C GLU A 249 18.07 -89.57 28.03
N GLN A 250 17.34 -90.36 27.22
CA GLN A 250 17.55 -90.43 25.77
C GLN A 250 17.21 -89.10 25.08
N ARG A 251 16.19 -88.39 25.55
CA ARG A 251 15.82 -87.06 25.06
C ARG A 251 16.89 -86.01 25.41
N ASP A 252 17.40 -85.98 26.63
CA ASP A 252 18.42 -85.02 27.05
C ASP A 252 19.76 -85.23 26.33
N LEU A 253 20.15 -86.49 26.11
CA LEU A 253 21.31 -86.83 25.29
C LEU A 253 21.10 -86.44 23.83
N LEU A 254 19.90 -86.66 23.29
CA LEU A 254 19.54 -86.24 21.93
C LEU A 254 19.54 -84.70 21.78
N LEU A 255 19.02 -83.96 22.77
CA LEU A 255 19.02 -82.50 22.75
C LEU A 255 20.43 -81.93 22.75
N LYS A 256 21.36 -82.52 23.51
CA LYS A 256 22.79 -82.11 23.50
C LYS A 256 23.45 -82.38 22.15
N VAL A 257 23.22 -83.56 21.56
CA VAL A 257 23.77 -83.93 20.25
C VAL A 257 23.15 -83.07 19.13
N ASN A 258 21.83 -82.90 19.09
CA ASN A 258 21.15 -82.09 18.08
C ASN A 258 21.46 -80.59 18.21
N SER A 259 21.63 -80.05 19.42
CA SER A 259 22.07 -78.67 19.61
C SER A 259 23.48 -78.46 19.05
N CYS A 260 24.40 -79.40 19.30
CA CYS A 260 25.74 -79.36 18.73
C CYS A 260 25.75 -79.50 17.19
N ILE A 261 24.89 -80.36 16.63
CA ILE A 261 24.72 -80.52 15.17
C ILE A 261 24.14 -79.23 14.55
N TYR A 262 23.20 -78.58 15.23
CA TYR A 262 22.59 -77.34 14.78
C TYR A 262 23.58 -76.17 14.84
N GLU A 263 24.29 -75.99 15.95
CA GLU A 263 25.37 -74.99 16.10
C GLU A 263 26.46 -75.20 15.04
N PHE A 264 26.85 -76.47 14.80
CA PHE A 264 27.77 -76.84 13.73
C PHE A 264 27.27 -76.35 12.36
N LYS A 265 26.02 -76.64 11.98
CA LYS A 265 25.47 -76.22 10.68
C LYS A 265 25.37 -74.71 10.54
N LEU A 266 24.98 -74.01 11.61
CA LEU A 266 24.81 -72.56 11.59
C LEU A 266 26.16 -71.84 11.46
N GLN A 267 27.18 -72.32 12.18
CA GLN A 267 28.51 -71.69 12.20
C GLN A 267 29.44 -72.18 11.08
N GLN A 268 29.09 -73.27 10.36
CA GLN A 268 29.94 -73.85 9.32
C GLN A 268 30.44 -72.83 8.27
N PRO A 269 29.60 -71.97 7.66
CA PRO A 269 30.09 -71.01 6.66
C PRO A 269 31.03 -69.96 7.25
N ALA A 270 30.77 -69.55 8.50
CA ALA A 270 31.57 -68.56 9.21
C ALA A 270 32.94 -69.13 9.61
N ILE A 271 32.98 -70.38 10.08
CA ILE A 271 34.21 -71.09 10.44
C ILE A 271 35.07 -71.38 9.20
N GLU A 272 34.45 -71.84 8.10
CA GLU A 272 35.16 -72.05 6.82
C GLU A 272 35.75 -70.72 6.29
N LEU A 273 34.98 -69.64 6.33
CA LEU A 273 35.47 -68.30 5.98
C LEU A 273 36.58 -67.82 6.92
N GLN A 274 36.46 -68.07 8.23
CA GLN A 274 37.46 -67.66 9.22
C GLN A 274 38.80 -68.38 8.99
N ILE A 275 38.78 -69.67 8.65
CA ILE A 275 39.98 -70.43 8.28
C ILE A 275 40.65 -69.82 7.04
N ASP A 276 39.86 -69.42 6.03
CA ASP A 276 40.39 -68.80 4.81
C ASP A 276 40.93 -67.38 5.07
N VAL A 277 40.23 -66.56 5.86
CA VAL A 277 40.68 -65.22 6.27
C VAL A 277 41.98 -65.30 7.08
N LEU A 278 42.10 -66.28 7.97
CA LEU A 278 43.34 -66.51 8.72
C LEU A 278 44.48 -66.95 7.79
N ARG A 279 44.19 -67.76 6.77
CA ARG A 279 45.16 -68.14 5.74
C ARG A 279 45.67 -66.93 4.95
N ASP A 280 44.77 -66.04 4.55
CA ASP A 280 45.12 -64.81 3.84
C ASP A 280 45.89 -63.83 4.73
N ALA A 281 45.49 -63.70 6.01
CA ALA A 281 46.16 -62.86 6.98
C ALA A 281 47.60 -63.34 7.26
N VAL A 282 47.80 -64.66 7.40
CA VAL A 282 49.14 -65.28 7.53
C VAL A 282 49.98 -65.00 6.28
N THR A 283 49.41 -65.18 5.09
CA THR A 283 50.10 -64.92 3.80
C THR A 283 50.49 -63.45 3.63
N LEU A 284 49.62 -62.52 4.06
CA LEU A 284 49.88 -61.08 4.02
C LEU A 284 51.01 -60.68 4.98
N LEU A 285 51.00 -61.21 6.21
CA LEU A 285 52.02 -60.94 7.22
C LEU A 285 53.39 -61.53 6.81
N GLN A 286 53.41 -62.69 6.14
CA GLN A 286 54.62 -63.25 5.52
C GLN A 286 55.18 -62.34 4.42
N LYS A 287 54.33 -61.78 3.54
CA LYS A 287 54.75 -60.81 2.51
C LYS A 287 55.32 -59.52 3.10
N GLN A 288 54.92 -59.14 4.32
CA GLN A 288 55.45 -57.99 5.05
C GLN A 288 56.75 -58.32 5.84
N GLY A 289 57.29 -59.53 5.71
CA GLY A 289 58.60 -59.91 6.27
C GLY A 289 58.56 -60.42 7.72
N ILE A 290 57.38 -60.76 8.25
CA ILE A 290 57.21 -61.29 9.61
C ILE A 290 57.21 -62.82 9.56
N ASN A 291 57.91 -63.48 10.50
CA ASN A 291 57.89 -64.94 10.60
C ASN A 291 56.53 -65.41 11.15
N MET A 292 55.81 -66.21 10.35
CA MET A 292 54.50 -66.77 10.68
C MET A 292 54.48 -68.32 10.62
N ASP A 293 55.63 -68.99 10.76
CA ASP A 293 55.74 -70.45 10.62
C ASP A 293 54.92 -71.22 11.66
N LYS A 294 54.84 -70.70 12.90
CA LYS A 294 54.07 -71.29 14.01
C LYS A 294 52.54 -71.17 13.79
N PRO A 295 52.00 -69.98 13.50
CA PRO A 295 50.58 -69.82 13.14
C PRO A 295 50.17 -70.62 11.91
N GLU A 296 51.04 -70.76 10.90
CA GLU A 296 50.76 -71.55 9.70
C GLU A 296 50.61 -73.05 10.01
N ALA A 297 51.48 -73.61 10.86
CA ALA A 297 51.35 -74.99 11.33
C ALA A 297 50.06 -75.22 12.12
N GLY A 298 49.70 -74.28 13.02
CA GLY A 298 48.45 -74.36 13.78
C GLY A 298 47.20 -74.27 12.91
N LEU A 299 47.24 -73.49 11.83
CA LEU A 299 46.12 -73.36 10.89
C LEU A 299 45.88 -74.66 10.10
N ASN A 300 46.95 -75.39 9.78
CA ASN A 300 46.84 -76.69 9.12
C ASN A 300 46.26 -77.75 10.06
N GLU A 301 46.67 -77.76 11.34
CA GLU A 301 46.11 -78.68 12.36
C GLU A 301 44.61 -78.44 12.60
N ALA A 302 44.20 -77.17 12.72
CA ALA A 302 42.78 -76.82 12.83
C ALA A 302 41.98 -77.25 11.58
N GLY A 303 42.55 -77.07 10.38
CA GLY A 303 41.94 -77.57 9.14
C GLY A 303 41.69 -79.09 9.13
N GLU A 304 42.60 -79.89 9.68
CA GLU A 304 42.43 -81.35 9.80
C GLU A 304 41.36 -81.73 10.83
N LYS A 305 41.37 -81.08 12.01
CA LYS A 305 40.36 -81.29 13.06
C LYS A 305 38.96 -80.90 12.61
N TRP A 306 38.81 -79.76 11.92
CA TRP A 306 37.56 -79.36 11.28
C TRP A 306 37.04 -80.41 10.29
N GLY A 307 37.96 -81.01 9.50
CA GLY A 307 37.65 -82.13 8.62
C GLY A 307 37.11 -83.37 9.34
N ALA A 308 37.58 -83.63 10.56
CA ALA A 308 37.08 -84.72 11.41
C ALA A 308 35.68 -84.43 11.97
N VAL A 309 35.42 -83.21 12.45
CA VAL A 309 34.09 -82.76 12.91
C VAL A 309 33.05 -82.95 11.79
N LYS A 310 33.39 -82.52 10.56
CA LYS A 310 32.51 -82.62 9.37
C LYS A 310 32.16 -84.06 9.00
N LYS A 311 33.05 -85.02 9.26
CA LYS A 311 32.79 -86.46 9.06
C LYS A 311 31.96 -87.08 10.17
N GLN A 312 32.12 -86.63 11.42
CA GLN A 312 31.44 -87.20 12.59
C GLN A 312 29.97 -86.72 12.71
N ALA A 313 29.67 -85.49 12.29
CA ALA A 313 28.32 -84.91 12.36
C ALA A 313 27.20 -85.75 11.69
N PRO A 314 27.34 -86.27 10.45
CA PRO A 314 26.31 -87.13 9.84
C PRO A 314 26.17 -88.49 10.55
N VAL A 315 27.26 -89.04 11.10
CA VAL A 315 27.25 -90.30 11.85
C VAL A 315 26.46 -90.16 13.16
N ALA A 316 26.66 -89.04 13.88
CA ALA A 316 25.91 -88.72 15.10
C ALA A 316 24.41 -88.53 14.80
N LYS A 317 24.06 -87.91 13.67
CA LYS A 317 22.67 -87.72 13.22
C LYS A 317 21.98 -89.07 12.95
N GLU A 318 22.69 -90.01 12.33
CA GLU A 318 22.13 -91.33 12.00
C GLU A 318 21.95 -92.22 13.24
N ALA A 319 22.87 -92.13 14.22
CA ALA A 319 22.75 -92.82 15.50
C ALA A 319 21.50 -92.39 16.31
N GLY A 320 21.12 -91.11 16.25
CA GLY A 320 19.98 -90.55 17.00
C GLY A 320 18.61 -90.64 16.31
N LYS A 321 18.52 -91.17 15.09
CA LYS A 321 17.36 -91.04 14.20
C LYS A 321 16.03 -91.53 14.80
N ASN A 322 16.02 -92.69 15.44
CA ASN A 322 14.80 -93.28 16.00
C ASN A 322 14.22 -92.45 17.16
N VAL A 323 15.10 -91.91 18.03
CA VAL A 323 14.70 -91.04 19.16
C VAL A 323 14.23 -89.68 18.62
N GLN A 324 14.88 -89.18 17.56
CA GLN A 324 14.53 -87.91 16.90
C GLN A 324 13.14 -87.94 16.27
N GLU A 325 12.77 -88.99 15.53
CA GLU A 325 11.45 -89.10 14.88
C GLU A 325 10.30 -89.18 15.92
N ARG A 326 10.50 -89.89 17.03
CA ARG A 326 9.51 -90.00 18.13
C ARG A 326 9.23 -88.66 18.80
N GLU A 327 10.29 -87.95 19.20
CA GLU A 327 10.15 -86.67 19.91
C GLU A 327 9.69 -85.53 18.99
N ALA A 328 10.10 -85.54 17.71
CA ALA A 328 9.61 -84.58 16.72
C ALA A 328 8.08 -84.66 16.54
N LEU A 329 7.48 -85.86 16.55
CA LEU A 329 6.02 -86.02 16.47
C LEU A 329 5.29 -85.46 17.71
N LYS A 330 5.85 -85.68 18.92
CA LYS A 330 5.29 -85.12 20.16
C LYS A 330 5.34 -83.60 20.16
N ILE A 331 6.47 -83.01 19.76
CA ILE A 331 6.65 -81.56 19.71
C ILE A 331 5.72 -80.92 18.68
N LYS A 332 5.58 -81.50 17.48
CA LYS A 332 4.64 -81.00 16.46
C LYS A 332 3.19 -80.96 16.95
N LYS A 333 2.74 -81.99 17.67
CA LYS A 333 1.39 -82.02 18.27
C LYS A 333 1.21 -80.97 19.37
N ASN A 334 2.25 -80.71 20.16
CA ASN A 334 2.22 -79.67 21.18
C ASN A 334 2.13 -78.26 20.55
N ILE A 335 2.85 -78.03 19.45
CA ILE A 335 2.78 -76.77 18.69
C ILE A 335 1.36 -76.54 18.14
N GLU A 336 0.73 -77.55 17.54
CA GLU A 336 -0.64 -77.45 17.03
C GLU A 336 -1.67 -77.18 18.15
N THR A 337 -1.48 -77.80 19.32
CA THR A 337 -2.36 -77.57 20.48
C THR A 337 -2.19 -76.15 21.03
N PHE A 338 -0.96 -75.65 21.06
CA PHE A 338 -0.63 -74.29 21.48
C PHE A 338 -1.19 -73.25 20.51
N GLU A 339 -1.03 -73.45 19.20
CA GLU A 339 -1.54 -72.55 18.16
C GLU A 339 -3.06 -72.34 18.28
N ASN A 340 -3.81 -73.42 18.52
CA ASN A 340 -5.26 -73.34 18.74
C ASN A 340 -5.63 -72.54 20.00
N ARG A 341 -4.85 -72.66 21.08
CA ARG A 341 -5.04 -71.86 22.30
C ARG A 341 -4.75 -70.38 22.06
N VAL A 342 -3.68 -70.05 21.34
CA VAL A 342 -3.30 -68.68 21.01
C VAL A 342 -4.36 -68.00 20.13
N LYS A 343 -4.90 -68.70 19.12
CA LYS A 343 -6.03 -68.21 18.30
C LYS A 343 -7.31 -68.02 19.12
N GLY A 344 -7.58 -68.92 20.07
CA GLY A 344 -8.70 -68.78 21.01
C GLY A 344 -8.58 -67.51 21.85
N ASN A 345 -7.39 -67.24 22.38
CA ASN A 345 -7.10 -66.04 23.16
C ASN A 345 -7.27 -64.74 22.35
N GLU A 346 -6.88 -64.72 21.07
CA GLU A 346 -7.09 -63.56 20.19
C GLU A 346 -8.58 -63.19 20.04
N VAL A 347 -9.46 -64.20 19.91
CA VAL A 347 -10.91 -63.98 19.79
C VAL A 347 -11.50 -63.46 21.10
N GLU A 348 -11.02 -63.94 22.24
CA GLU A 348 -11.45 -63.47 23.56
C GLU A 348 -10.94 -62.05 23.84
N PHE A 349 -9.71 -61.75 23.45
CA PHE A 349 -9.10 -60.42 23.52
C PHE A 349 -9.97 -59.37 22.81
N LYS A 350 -10.38 -59.63 21.56
CA LYS A 350 -11.22 -58.70 20.77
C LYS A 350 -12.62 -58.45 21.34
N LYS A 351 -13.09 -59.26 22.28
CA LYS A 351 -14.40 -59.10 22.94
C LYS A 351 -14.32 -58.42 24.30
N GLN A 352 -13.12 -58.00 24.72
CA GLN A 352 -12.93 -57.44 26.05
C GLN A 352 -13.66 -56.08 26.22
N PRO A 353 -14.09 -55.73 27.45
CA PRO A 353 -14.84 -54.50 27.69
C PRO A 353 -14.03 -53.21 27.49
N PHE A 354 -12.70 -53.25 27.57
CA PHE A 354 -11.83 -52.05 27.48
C PHE A 354 -11.81 -51.38 26.10
N PHE A 355 -12.54 -51.90 25.10
CA PHE A 355 -12.78 -51.23 23.82
C PHE A 355 -13.95 -50.23 23.84
N SER A 356 -14.74 -50.22 24.92
CA SER A 356 -15.87 -49.32 25.14
C SER A 356 -15.51 -48.19 26.11
N TYR A 357 -15.92 -46.95 25.79
CA TYR A 357 -15.72 -45.80 26.67
C TYR A 357 -16.42 -45.97 28.03
N GLN A 358 -17.55 -46.68 28.05
CA GLN A 358 -18.41 -46.87 29.23
C GLN A 358 -17.76 -47.69 30.36
N THR A 359 -16.69 -48.43 30.05
CA THR A 359 -15.94 -49.23 31.02
C THR A 359 -15.20 -48.36 32.04
N GLY A 360 -14.87 -47.12 31.64
CA GLY A 360 -14.16 -46.15 32.47
C GLY A 360 -12.66 -46.43 32.61
N VAL A 361 -11.90 -45.37 32.84
CA VAL A 361 -10.43 -45.39 32.86
C VAL A 361 -9.86 -46.41 33.86
N ALA A 362 -10.32 -46.38 35.12
CA ALA A 362 -9.81 -47.26 36.18
C ALA A 362 -10.04 -48.75 35.90
N THR A 363 -11.26 -49.12 35.49
CA THR A 363 -11.62 -50.51 35.19
C THR A 363 -10.89 -51.03 33.95
N SER A 364 -10.66 -50.16 32.95
CA SER A 364 -9.91 -50.49 31.74
C SER A 364 -8.43 -50.79 32.04
N TYR A 365 -7.79 -50.02 32.92
CA TYR A 365 -6.41 -50.31 33.35
C TYR A 365 -6.27 -51.69 34.01
N ASP A 366 -7.17 -52.03 34.94
CA ASP A 366 -7.15 -53.33 35.62
C ASP A 366 -7.31 -54.51 34.63
N LEU A 367 -8.19 -54.36 33.66
CA LEU A 367 -8.40 -55.37 32.62
C LEU A 367 -7.19 -55.50 31.67
N ILE A 368 -6.53 -54.38 31.34
CA ILE A 368 -5.30 -54.37 30.51
C ILE A 368 -4.15 -55.07 31.24
N ILE A 369 -3.97 -54.80 32.54
CA ILE A 369 -2.94 -55.45 33.35
C ILE A 369 -3.17 -56.97 33.39
N LYS A 370 -4.41 -57.39 33.63
CA LYS A 370 -4.77 -58.82 33.64
C LYS A 370 -4.50 -59.52 32.30
N ASN A 371 -4.88 -58.89 31.18
CA ASN A 371 -4.62 -59.44 29.84
C ASN A 371 -3.12 -59.48 29.52
N ARG A 372 -2.33 -58.52 30.02
CA ARG A 372 -0.87 -58.52 29.88
C ARG A 372 -0.23 -59.69 30.62
N GLU A 373 -0.67 -59.99 31.84
CA GLU A 373 -0.19 -61.17 32.59
C GLU A 373 -0.51 -62.49 31.88
N GLU A 374 -1.67 -62.58 31.24
CA GLU A 374 -2.06 -63.74 30.44
C GLU A 374 -1.18 -63.87 29.18
N LEU A 375 -0.91 -62.78 28.46
CA LEU A 375 0.00 -62.79 27.31
C LEU A 375 1.43 -63.20 27.68
N LEU A 376 1.95 -62.74 28.82
CA LEU A 376 3.30 -63.13 29.29
C LEU A 376 3.42 -64.64 29.57
N LYS A 377 2.34 -65.31 29.99
CA LYS A 377 2.33 -66.78 30.15
C LYS A 377 2.43 -67.47 28.80
N PHE A 378 1.70 -66.97 27.80
CA PHE A 378 1.79 -67.48 26.42
C PHE A 378 3.18 -67.20 25.82
N ASP A 379 3.83 -66.07 26.12
CA ASP A 379 5.19 -65.76 25.65
C ASP A 379 6.22 -66.78 26.19
N ALA A 380 6.10 -67.13 27.46
CA ALA A 380 6.98 -68.13 28.08
C ALA A 380 6.82 -69.52 27.43
N GLU A 381 5.57 -69.95 27.24
CA GLU A 381 5.25 -71.21 26.53
C GLU A 381 5.72 -71.17 25.05
N LEU A 382 5.60 -70.02 24.38
CA LEU A 382 6.07 -69.83 23.00
C LEU A 382 7.60 -69.92 22.90
N ALA A 383 8.33 -69.31 23.83
CA ALA A 383 9.79 -69.34 23.86
C ALA A 383 10.32 -70.77 24.03
N ASP A 384 9.70 -71.55 24.95
CA ASP A 384 10.05 -72.94 25.17
C ASP A 384 9.79 -73.79 23.91
N LEU A 385 8.60 -73.68 23.29
CA LEU A 385 8.26 -74.42 22.08
C LEU A 385 9.08 -73.98 20.85
N ALA A 386 9.43 -72.70 20.73
CA ALA A 386 10.28 -72.19 19.67
C ALA A 386 11.73 -72.71 19.79
N SER A 387 12.24 -72.87 21.01
CA SER A 387 13.55 -73.49 21.25
C SER A 387 13.56 -74.94 20.75
N TYR A 388 12.50 -75.71 21.04
CA TYR A 388 12.35 -77.07 20.55
C TYR A 388 12.17 -77.12 19.03
N ALA A 389 11.38 -76.24 18.44
CA ALA A 389 11.18 -76.19 16.99
C ALA A 389 12.47 -75.89 16.22
N ARG A 390 13.37 -75.07 16.78
CA ARG A 390 14.71 -74.80 16.21
C ARG A 390 15.62 -76.01 16.29
N ILE A 391 15.71 -76.66 17.46
CA ILE A 391 16.59 -77.82 17.67
C ILE A 391 16.20 -79.00 16.77
N PHE A 392 14.92 -79.15 16.45
CA PHE A 392 14.40 -80.23 15.60
C PHE A 392 14.19 -79.85 14.12
N GLU A 393 14.74 -78.71 13.67
CA GLU A 393 14.75 -78.27 12.26
C GLU A 393 13.34 -78.00 11.65
N PHE A 394 12.37 -77.50 12.44
CA PHE A 394 11.05 -77.03 11.94
C PHE A 394 10.56 -75.69 12.53
N PRO A 395 11.38 -74.62 12.55
CA PRO A 395 11.00 -73.34 13.16
C PRO A 395 9.74 -72.69 12.56
N GLU A 396 9.46 -72.95 11.27
CA GLU A 396 8.33 -72.39 10.52
C GLU A 396 6.96 -72.72 11.12
N LEU A 397 6.84 -73.84 11.86
CA LEU A 397 5.58 -74.22 12.51
C LEU A 397 5.18 -73.28 13.65
N MET A 398 6.10 -72.45 14.15
CA MET A 398 5.82 -71.48 15.22
C MET A 398 5.42 -70.10 14.70
N ASP A 399 5.63 -69.80 13.42
CA ASP A 399 5.38 -68.48 12.85
C ASP A 399 3.92 -68.01 13.00
N PRO A 400 2.88 -68.85 12.79
CA PRO A 400 1.50 -68.43 13.00
C PRO A 400 1.20 -68.04 14.45
N SER A 401 1.71 -68.79 15.42
CA SER A 401 1.52 -68.50 16.84
C SER A 401 2.25 -67.22 17.26
N LYS A 402 3.45 -67.01 16.72
CA LYS A 402 4.27 -65.82 16.98
C LYS A 402 3.61 -64.55 16.42
N GLN A 403 3.12 -64.59 15.18
CA GLN A 403 2.43 -63.45 14.57
C GLN A 403 1.15 -63.05 15.32
N VAL A 404 0.38 -64.02 15.82
CA VAL A 404 -0.84 -63.73 16.58
C VAL A 404 -0.50 -63.11 17.94
N GLN A 405 0.53 -63.60 18.63
CA GLN A 405 0.99 -63.00 19.88
C GLN A 405 1.56 -61.59 19.69
N GLU A 406 2.40 -61.38 18.68
CA GLU A 406 2.97 -60.06 18.36
C GLU A 406 1.84 -59.04 18.08
N ARG A 407 0.79 -59.44 17.35
CA ARG A 407 -0.41 -58.62 17.14
C ARG A 407 -1.16 -58.31 18.45
N CYS A 408 -1.39 -59.30 19.31
CA CYS A 408 -2.07 -59.08 20.59
C CYS A 408 -1.28 -58.12 21.51
N HIS A 409 0.05 -58.24 21.55
CA HIS A 409 0.92 -57.31 22.29
C HIS A 409 0.89 -55.90 21.70
N HIS A 410 0.90 -55.80 20.37
CA HIS A 410 0.76 -54.52 19.68
C HIS A 410 -0.57 -53.86 20.04
N ASP A 411 -1.70 -54.56 19.84
CA ASP A 411 -3.04 -54.04 20.11
C ASP A 411 -3.21 -53.64 21.58
N LEU A 412 -2.72 -54.46 22.53
CA LEU A 412 -2.78 -54.14 23.95
C LEU A 412 -1.98 -52.88 24.31
N LYS A 413 -0.81 -52.69 23.68
CA LYS A 413 0.00 -51.48 23.84
C LYS A 413 -0.71 -50.25 23.29
N GLN A 414 -1.33 -50.36 22.11
CA GLN A 414 -2.07 -49.25 21.51
C GLN A 414 -3.30 -48.86 22.34
N ILE A 415 -4.03 -49.85 22.88
CA ILE A 415 -5.18 -49.62 23.74
C ILE A 415 -4.78 -48.96 25.05
N LEU A 416 -3.65 -49.37 25.64
CA LEU A 416 -3.10 -48.70 26.82
C LEU A 416 -2.78 -47.22 26.52
N GLN A 417 -2.15 -46.94 25.37
CA GLN A 417 -1.89 -45.56 24.95
C GLN A 417 -3.18 -44.77 24.72
N LEU A 418 -4.22 -45.38 24.14
CA LEU A 418 -5.53 -44.74 24.00
C LEU A 418 -6.11 -44.39 25.38
N TRP A 419 -6.08 -45.30 26.35
CA TRP A 419 -6.61 -45.02 27.70
C TRP A 419 -5.80 -43.98 28.47
N HIS A 420 -4.48 -43.90 28.25
CA HIS A 420 -3.67 -42.77 28.74
C HIS A 420 -4.14 -41.44 28.16
N MET A 421 -4.44 -41.40 26.86
CA MET A 421 -4.96 -40.21 26.19
C MET A 421 -6.37 -39.85 26.68
N VAL A 422 -7.25 -40.84 26.86
CA VAL A 422 -8.59 -40.64 27.40
C VAL A 422 -8.54 -40.07 28.82
N ASP A 423 -7.70 -40.62 29.70
CA ASP A 423 -7.51 -40.11 31.07
C ASP A 423 -7.00 -38.67 31.08
N MET A 424 -6.03 -38.36 30.21
CA MET A 424 -5.51 -37.01 30.05
C MET A 424 -6.58 -36.03 29.54
N ILE A 425 -7.40 -36.45 28.56
CA ILE A 425 -8.51 -35.64 28.04
C ILE A 425 -9.55 -35.40 29.14
N ASP A 426 -10.00 -36.46 29.82
CA ASP A 426 -11.02 -36.37 30.87
C ASP A 426 -10.53 -35.50 32.05
N TYR A 427 -9.26 -35.61 32.43
CA TYR A 427 -8.66 -34.78 33.48
C TYR A 427 -8.63 -33.30 33.07
N ASN A 428 -8.14 -32.97 31.88
CA ASN A 428 -8.05 -31.59 31.41
C ASN A 428 -9.43 -30.97 31.20
N LEU A 429 -10.37 -31.71 30.60
CA LEU A 429 -11.76 -31.25 30.44
C LEU A 429 -12.42 -31.00 31.79
N LYS A 430 -12.23 -31.89 32.78
CA LYS A 430 -12.75 -31.68 34.13
C LYS A 430 -12.12 -30.47 34.81
N HIS A 431 -10.81 -30.29 34.68
CA HIS A 431 -10.09 -29.16 35.24
C HIS A 431 -10.58 -27.83 34.64
N TRP A 432 -10.74 -27.76 33.32
CA TRP A 432 -11.28 -26.59 32.64
C TRP A 432 -12.73 -26.33 33.02
N ASN A 433 -13.57 -27.38 33.14
CA ASN A 433 -14.97 -27.23 33.58
C ASN A 433 -15.12 -26.66 35.00
N GLU A 434 -14.12 -26.84 35.88
CA GLU A 434 -14.14 -26.32 37.24
C GLU A 434 -13.68 -24.86 37.36
N THR A 435 -13.17 -24.25 36.26
CA THR A 435 -12.74 -22.84 36.24
C THR A 435 -13.92 -21.87 36.38
N LEU A 436 -13.71 -20.80 37.16
CA LEU A 436 -14.69 -19.74 37.41
C LEU A 436 -14.74 -18.74 36.25
N TRP A 437 -15.90 -18.17 35.98
CA TRP A 437 -16.16 -17.25 34.86
C TRP A 437 -15.11 -16.14 34.68
N ASP A 438 -14.65 -15.53 35.77
CA ASP A 438 -13.67 -14.45 35.73
C ASP A 438 -12.23 -14.91 35.43
N GLU A 439 -11.91 -16.17 35.74
CA GLU A 439 -10.57 -16.77 35.60
C GLU A 439 -10.42 -17.60 34.32
N ILE A 440 -11.50 -17.80 33.54
CA ILE A 440 -11.46 -18.53 32.26
C ILE A 440 -10.50 -17.81 31.30
N ASP A 441 -9.57 -18.54 30.71
CA ASP A 441 -8.75 -18.07 29.59
C ASP A 441 -9.14 -18.87 28.34
N CYS A 442 -10.00 -18.28 27.51
CA CYS A 442 -10.54 -18.95 26.33
C CYS A 442 -9.45 -19.35 25.32
N GLU A 443 -8.41 -18.53 25.15
CA GLU A 443 -7.34 -18.78 24.19
C GLU A 443 -6.45 -19.94 24.65
N ALA A 444 -6.05 -19.92 25.93
CA ALA A 444 -5.25 -21.00 26.51
C ALA A 444 -6.00 -22.34 26.54
N ILE A 445 -7.31 -22.32 26.82
CA ILE A 445 -8.16 -23.52 26.82
C ILE A 445 -8.37 -24.03 25.38
N GLU A 446 -8.60 -23.16 24.41
CA GLU A 446 -8.77 -23.54 23.01
C GLU A 446 -7.50 -24.19 22.45
N ASP A 447 -6.34 -23.57 22.67
CA ASP A 447 -5.05 -24.11 22.24
C ASP A 447 -4.73 -25.42 22.95
N GLY A 448 -4.98 -25.52 24.25
CA GLY A 448 -4.86 -26.76 25.01
C GLY A 448 -5.73 -27.87 24.41
N THR A 449 -6.98 -27.55 24.04
CA THR A 449 -7.92 -28.51 23.44
C THR A 449 -7.48 -28.93 22.03
N LYS A 450 -6.95 -28.00 21.21
CA LYS A 450 -6.38 -28.30 19.88
C LYS A 450 -5.17 -29.23 19.98
N VAL A 451 -4.30 -29.02 20.98
CA VAL A 451 -3.15 -29.90 21.24
C VAL A 451 -3.62 -31.30 21.60
N LEU A 452 -4.59 -31.44 22.51
CA LEU A 452 -5.18 -32.73 22.86
C LEU A 452 -5.84 -33.41 21.65
N PHE A 453 -6.53 -32.66 20.79
CA PHE A 453 -7.15 -33.18 19.57
C PHE A 453 -6.10 -33.68 18.55
N LYS A 454 -5.00 -32.95 18.39
CA LYS A 454 -3.89 -33.35 17.50
C LYS A 454 -3.22 -34.62 18.03
N GLN A 455 -2.99 -34.71 19.33
CA GLN A 455 -2.43 -35.90 19.96
C GLN A 455 -3.39 -37.09 19.87
N LEU A 456 -4.70 -36.88 20.05
CA LEU A 456 -5.71 -37.91 19.85
C LEU A 456 -5.71 -38.41 18.40
N ARG A 457 -5.60 -37.53 17.39
CA ARG A 457 -5.53 -37.96 15.98
C ARG A 457 -4.24 -38.69 15.61
N ALA A 458 -3.16 -38.48 16.35
CA ALA A 458 -1.86 -39.10 16.12
C ALA A 458 -1.76 -40.54 16.66
N VAL A 459 -2.77 -41.04 17.39
CA VAL A 459 -2.82 -42.45 17.79
C VAL A 459 -2.99 -43.39 16.58
N ASP A 460 -2.57 -44.64 16.77
CA ASP A 460 -2.54 -45.66 15.73
C ASP A 460 -3.91 -45.94 15.08
N LYS A 461 -3.92 -46.33 13.80
CA LYS A 461 -5.16 -46.61 13.06
C LYS A 461 -5.98 -47.75 13.70
N SER A 462 -5.33 -48.73 14.32
CA SER A 462 -5.97 -49.89 14.97
C SER A 462 -6.97 -49.52 16.06
N VAL A 463 -6.70 -48.45 16.82
CA VAL A 463 -7.53 -48.01 17.95
C VAL A 463 -8.63 -47.03 17.55
N LYS A 464 -8.55 -46.42 16.36
CA LYS A 464 -9.56 -45.44 15.89
C LYS A 464 -10.94 -46.06 15.61
N VAL A 465 -10.98 -47.35 15.36
CA VAL A 465 -12.22 -48.12 15.12
C VAL A 465 -12.98 -48.39 16.43
N THR A 466 -12.35 -48.14 17.57
CA THR A 466 -12.93 -48.45 18.89
C THR A 466 -13.95 -47.41 19.33
N ASN A 467 -14.95 -47.84 20.10
CA ASN A 467 -15.93 -46.93 20.67
C ASN A 467 -15.30 -45.93 21.66
N ALA A 468 -14.27 -46.35 22.39
CA ALA A 468 -13.49 -45.49 23.28
C ALA A 468 -12.90 -44.27 22.55
N TYR A 469 -12.33 -44.46 21.36
CA TYR A 469 -11.80 -43.36 20.55
C TYR A 469 -12.91 -42.44 20.02
N ALA A 470 -13.99 -43.00 19.46
CA ALA A 470 -15.07 -42.21 18.87
C ALA A 470 -15.75 -41.28 19.88
N MET A 471 -15.95 -41.76 21.11
CA MET A 471 -16.53 -40.95 22.19
C MET A 471 -15.57 -39.85 22.66
N ALA A 472 -14.29 -40.17 22.85
CA ALA A 472 -13.28 -39.18 23.21
C ALA A 472 -13.15 -38.09 22.13
N GLU A 473 -13.17 -38.47 20.85
CA GLU A 473 -13.12 -37.54 19.73
C GLU A 473 -14.34 -36.61 19.70
N THR A 474 -15.53 -37.14 19.98
CA THR A 474 -16.77 -36.36 20.04
C THR A 474 -16.73 -35.35 21.19
N ASN A 475 -16.26 -35.75 22.37
CA ASN A 475 -16.14 -34.86 23.54
C ASN A 475 -15.17 -33.69 23.25
N VAL A 476 -14.01 -33.97 22.66
CA VAL A 476 -13.02 -32.93 22.31
C VAL A 476 -13.56 -32.01 21.21
N LYS A 477 -14.27 -32.53 20.20
CA LYS A 477 -14.90 -31.71 19.14
C LYS A 477 -15.98 -30.79 19.69
N ASN A 478 -16.87 -31.29 20.55
CA ASN A 478 -17.92 -30.49 21.18
C ASN A 478 -17.33 -29.39 22.07
N PHE A 479 -16.21 -29.67 22.73
CA PHE A 479 -15.50 -28.69 23.53
C PHE A 479 -14.84 -27.61 22.63
N LEU A 480 -14.21 -28.02 21.51
CA LEU A 480 -13.62 -27.10 20.53
C LEU A 480 -14.64 -26.15 19.87
N SER A 481 -15.88 -26.57 19.67
CA SER A 481 -16.94 -25.70 19.13
C SER A 481 -17.55 -24.79 20.20
N THR A 482 -17.56 -25.21 21.47
CA THR A 482 -18.18 -24.44 22.56
C THR A 482 -17.28 -23.31 23.07
N ILE A 483 -15.96 -23.49 23.10
CA ILE A 483 -15.02 -22.47 23.65
C ILE A 483 -15.03 -21.13 22.88
N PRO A 484 -15.06 -21.10 21.53
CA PRO A 484 -15.20 -19.85 20.78
C PRO A 484 -16.48 -19.08 21.13
N LEU A 485 -17.61 -19.79 21.30
CA LEU A 485 -18.88 -19.18 21.72
C LEU A 485 -18.80 -18.60 23.13
N VAL A 486 -18.06 -19.25 24.03
CA VAL A 486 -17.81 -18.72 25.38
C VAL A 486 -16.96 -17.44 25.32
N SER A 487 -15.97 -17.38 24.43
CA SER A 487 -15.20 -16.16 24.17
C SER A 487 -16.09 -15.01 23.68
N ASP A 488 -16.98 -15.29 22.73
CA ASP A 488 -17.92 -14.31 22.18
C ASP A 488 -18.91 -13.80 23.25
N LEU A 489 -19.42 -14.68 24.10
CA LEU A 489 -20.31 -14.33 25.22
C LEU A 489 -19.61 -13.53 26.32
N ARG A 490 -18.28 -13.65 26.46
CA ARG A 490 -17.48 -12.85 27.40
C ARG A 490 -17.20 -11.44 26.89
N HIS A 491 -17.58 -11.12 25.65
CA HIS A 491 -17.33 -9.80 25.09
C HIS A 491 -17.95 -8.68 25.96
N PRO A 492 -17.21 -7.60 26.29
CA PRO A 492 -17.69 -6.53 27.18
C PRO A 492 -18.97 -5.83 26.72
N SER A 493 -19.36 -5.97 25.44
CA SER A 493 -20.62 -5.44 24.90
C SER A 493 -21.87 -6.11 25.46
N MET A 494 -21.73 -7.28 26.08
CA MET A 494 -22.86 -8.02 26.62
C MET A 494 -23.49 -7.25 27.80
N ARG A 495 -24.81 -7.22 27.83
CA ARG A 495 -25.64 -6.50 28.82
C ARG A 495 -26.76 -7.44 29.25
N GLU A 496 -27.41 -7.15 30.37
CA GLU A 496 -28.49 -7.97 30.95
C GLU A 496 -29.58 -8.34 29.92
N ARG A 497 -29.92 -7.42 29.01
CA ARG A 497 -30.87 -7.69 27.92
C ARG A 497 -30.42 -8.79 26.94
N HIS A 498 -29.13 -8.86 26.62
CA HIS A 498 -28.57 -9.89 25.72
C HIS A 498 -28.54 -11.26 26.43
N TRP A 499 -28.23 -11.26 27.73
CA TRP A 499 -28.32 -12.46 28.57
C TRP A 499 -29.77 -12.97 28.70
N ASN A 500 -30.75 -12.06 28.80
CA ASN A 500 -32.17 -12.43 28.79
C ASN A 500 -32.60 -13.07 27.46
N MET A 501 -32.12 -12.56 26.32
CA MET A 501 -32.37 -13.16 25.00
C MET A 501 -31.76 -14.58 24.90
N LEU A 502 -30.53 -14.75 25.43
CA LEU A 502 -29.86 -16.05 25.46
C LEU A 502 -30.61 -17.07 26.34
N MET A 503 -31.12 -16.64 27.50
CA MET A 503 -31.93 -17.49 28.39
C MET A 503 -33.27 -17.88 27.77
N GLU A 504 -33.87 -17.01 26.96
CA GLU A 504 -35.11 -17.30 26.24
C GLU A 504 -34.90 -18.32 25.11
N LEU A 505 -33.76 -18.23 24.40
CA LEU A 505 -33.39 -19.19 23.34
C LEU A 505 -33.01 -20.57 23.88
N THR A 506 -32.17 -20.63 24.92
CA THR A 506 -31.69 -21.90 25.48
C THR A 506 -32.71 -22.58 26.39
N GLY A 507 -33.73 -21.84 26.86
CA GLY A 507 -34.77 -22.35 27.77
C GLY A 507 -34.28 -22.60 29.20
N VAL A 508 -33.03 -22.25 29.51
CA VAL A 508 -32.41 -22.43 30.82
C VAL A 508 -32.20 -21.06 31.46
N LYS A 509 -32.66 -20.91 32.70
CA LYS A 509 -32.43 -19.69 33.49
C LYS A 509 -31.18 -19.85 34.32
N PHE A 510 -30.21 -18.97 34.11
CA PHE A 510 -28.99 -18.90 34.91
C PHE A 510 -28.72 -17.44 35.32
N VAL A 511 -27.92 -17.27 36.38
CA VAL A 511 -27.47 -15.95 36.84
C VAL A 511 -25.95 -16.01 36.84
N ILE A 512 -25.32 -15.04 36.18
CA ILE A 512 -23.85 -14.91 36.20
C ILE A 512 -23.49 -14.28 37.54
N ASP A 513 -23.07 -15.10 38.50
CA ASP A 513 -22.53 -14.70 39.79
C ASP A 513 -21.04 -15.10 39.93
N ASP A 514 -20.37 -14.65 40.99
CA ASP A 514 -18.94 -14.97 41.26
C ASP A 514 -18.67 -16.49 41.44
N LYS A 515 -19.71 -17.34 41.39
CA LYS A 515 -19.63 -18.79 41.50
C LYS A 515 -19.93 -19.51 40.19
N PHE A 516 -20.25 -18.77 39.13
CA PHE A 516 -20.59 -19.31 37.82
C PHE A 516 -19.37 -19.97 37.18
N LYS A 517 -19.49 -21.24 36.80
CA LYS A 517 -18.40 -22.05 36.27
C LYS A 517 -18.56 -22.31 34.78
N LEU A 518 -17.47 -22.66 34.10
CA LEU A 518 -17.51 -23.10 32.71
C LEU A 518 -18.44 -24.32 32.52
N SER A 519 -18.56 -25.20 33.52
CA SER A 519 -19.51 -26.33 33.50
C SER A 519 -20.96 -25.88 33.29
N ASP A 520 -21.37 -24.77 33.90
CA ASP A 520 -22.75 -24.30 33.85
C ASP A 520 -23.12 -23.77 32.44
N LEU A 521 -22.11 -23.34 31.66
CA LEU A 521 -22.26 -22.95 30.25
C LEU A 521 -22.23 -24.14 29.29
N ILE A 522 -21.44 -25.17 29.60
CA ILE A 522 -21.38 -26.38 28.78
C ILE A 522 -22.67 -27.19 28.91
N ASP A 523 -23.30 -27.16 30.08
CA ASP A 523 -24.62 -27.74 30.33
C ASP A 523 -25.74 -27.09 29.48
N LEU A 524 -25.52 -25.87 28.97
CA LEU A 524 -26.43 -25.19 28.04
C LEU A 524 -26.35 -25.74 26.60
N GLN A 525 -25.40 -26.64 26.31
CA GLN A 525 -25.17 -27.22 24.99
C GLN A 525 -25.11 -26.18 23.87
N LEU A 526 -24.34 -25.11 24.10
CA LEU A 526 -24.24 -23.94 23.20
C LEU A 526 -23.84 -24.30 21.76
N HIS A 527 -23.14 -25.41 21.55
CA HIS A 527 -22.82 -25.95 20.23
C HIS A 527 -24.06 -26.25 19.35
N ASN A 528 -25.26 -26.39 19.94
CA ASN A 528 -26.50 -26.57 19.19
C ASN A 528 -27.14 -25.25 18.73
N PHE A 529 -26.65 -24.10 19.23
CA PHE A 529 -27.19 -22.76 18.98
C PHE A 529 -26.11 -21.77 18.51
N GLU A 530 -25.08 -22.26 17.81
CA GLU A 530 -23.89 -21.50 17.40
C GLU A 530 -24.26 -20.20 16.64
N ASP A 531 -25.12 -20.31 15.63
CA ASP A 531 -25.55 -19.16 14.80
C ASP A 531 -26.34 -18.11 15.60
N ASP A 532 -27.25 -18.55 16.46
CA ASP A 532 -28.12 -17.67 17.24
C ASP A 532 -27.33 -16.90 18.31
N VAL A 533 -26.36 -17.57 18.96
CA VAL A 533 -25.44 -16.94 19.91
C VAL A 533 -24.57 -15.90 19.21
N GLY A 534 -24.05 -16.24 18.02
CA GLY A 534 -23.30 -15.32 17.18
C GLY A 534 -24.10 -14.06 16.81
N GLU A 535 -25.38 -14.21 16.48
CA GLU A 535 -26.25 -13.05 16.18
C GLU A 535 -26.49 -12.15 17.41
N ILE A 536 -26.69 -12.73 18.59
CA ILE A 536 -26.84 -11.97 19.84
C ILE A 536 -25.58 -11.16 20.15
N VAL A 537 -24.40 -11.78 20.04
CA VAL A 537 -23.12 -11.10 20.29
C VAL A 537 -22.87 -10.01 19.25
N ASN A 538 -23.19 -10.27 17.97
CA ASN A 538 -23.11 -9.25 16.93
C ASN A 538 -24.02 -8.05 17.23
N ARG A 539 -25.26 -8.31 17.65
CA ARG A 539 -26.21 -7.27 18.07
C ARG A 539 -25.63 -6.47 19.23
N ALA A 540 -25.09 -7.13 20.25
CA ALA A 540 -24.48 -6.47 21.40
C ALA A 540 -23.33 -5.54 20.99
N GLN A 541 -22.42 -6.01 20.14
CA GLN A 541 -21.28 -5.22 19.65
C GLN A 541 -21.72 -4.02 18.81
N LYS A 542 -22.74 -4.17 17.96
CA LYS A 542 -23.28 -3.09 17.14
C LYS A 542 -24.01 -2.04 17.98
N GLU A 543 -24.74 -2.49 19.01
CA GLU A 543 -25.39 -1.62 19.98
C GLU A 543 -24.36 -0.85 20.83
N GLU A 544 -23.28 -1.48 21.30
CA GLU A 544 -22.21 -0.79 22.02
C GLU A 544 -21.55 0.30 21.16
N LYS A 545 -21.26 0.02 19.90
CA LYS A 545 -20.69 1.03 18.97
C LYS A 545 -21.61 2.24 18.84
N MET A 546 -22.92 2.04 18.75
CA MET A 546 -23.89 3.13 18.74
C MET A 546 -23.93 3.89 20.07
N GLU A 547 -23.89 3.18 21.20
CA GLU A 547 -23.86 3.79 22.54
C GLU A 547 -22.61 4.67 22.74
N GLN A 548 -21.43 4.17 22.34
CA GLN A 548 -20.17 4.92 22.43
C GLN A 548 -20.19 6.16 21.52
N ALA A 549 -20.72 6.02 20.30
CA ALA A 549 -20.85 7.13 19.38
C ALA A 549 -21.83 8.20 19.89
N LEU A 550 -22.98 7.81 20.44
CA LEU A 550 -23.94 8.73 21.07
C LEU A 550 -23.35 9.43 22.30
N LYS A 551 -22.59 8.72 23.14
CA LYS A 551 -21.84 9.32 24.25
C LYS A 551 -20.81 10.35 23.78
N LYS A 552 -20.09 10.05 22.70
CA LYS A 552 -19.12 10.98 22.10
C LYS A 552 -19.81 12.23 21.54
N ILE A 553 -20.88 12.06 20.76
CA ILE A 553 -21.71 13.15 20.25
C ILE A 553 -22.19 14.02 21.42
N GLY A 554 -22.74 13.41 22.47
CA GLY A 554 -23.19 14.13 23.66
C GLY A 554 -22.08 14.93 24.35
N ALA A 555 -20.91 14.34 24.54
CA ALA A 555 -19.78 15.02 25.18
C ALA A 555 -19.28 16.23 24.36
N THR A 556 -19.19 16.08 23.03
CA THR A 556 -18.77 17.17 22.14
C THR A 556 -19.75 18.33 22.17
N TRP A 557 -21.05 18.06 21.95
CA TRP A 557 -22.06 19.12 21.81
C TRP A 557 -22.44 19.81 23.12
N VAL A 558 -22.11 19.23 24.27
CA VAL A 558 -22.22 19.91 25.58
C VAL A 558 -21.14 20.98 25.76
N THR A 559 -19.97 20.83 25.13
CA THR A 559 -18.82 21.73 25.30
C THR A 559 -18.60 22.69 24.13
N LEU A 560 -19.26 22.46 22.99
CA LEU A 560 -19.11 23.27 21.78
C LEU A 560 -19.77 24.64 21.94
N GLU A 561 -18.96 25.70 21.90
CA GLU A 561 -19.36 27.10 22.04
C GLU A 561 -19.17 27.89 20.74
N PHE A 562 -20.00 28.90 20.51
CA PHE A 562 -19.79 29.84 19.41
C PHE A 562 -18.55 30.71 19.62
N VAL A 563 -17.88 31.05 18.52
CA VAL A 563 -16.83 32.08 18.50
C VAL A 563 -17.49 33.43 18.25
N PHE A 564 -17.15 34.42 19.07
CA PHE A 564 -17.73 35.77 18.99
C PHE A 564 -16.72 36.78 18.46
N THR A 565 -17.18 37.66 17.57
CA THR A 565 -16.39 38.77 17.01
C THR A 565 -17.17 40.07 17.06
N GLN A 566 -16.55 41.15 17.50
CA GLN A 566 -17.24 42.44 17.65
C GLN A 566 -17.50 43.11 16.30
N HIS A 567 -18.74 43.57 16.06
CA HIS A 567 -19.08 44.32 14.86
C HIS A 567 -18.69 45.80 14.98
N LYS A 568 -17.57 46.20 14.36
CA LYS A 568 -17.07 47.59 14.33
C LYS A 568 -16.99 48.20 15.74
N ASP A 569 -17.41 49.47 15.89
CA ASP A 569 -17.46 50.20 17.17
C ASP A 569 -18.81 49.99 17.92
N THR A 570 -19.60 48.97 17.57
CA THR A 570 -20.87 48.68 18.26
C THR A 570 -20.71 47.60 19.35
N ASP A 571 -21.63 47.56 20.31
CA ASP A 571 -21.67 46.55 21.37
C ASP A 571 -22.18 45.17 20.89
N VAL A 572 -22.37 44.97 19.58
CA VAL A 572 -22.93 43.74 19.00
C VAL A 572 -21.82 42.73 18.70
N GLN A 573 -22.00 41.50 19.19
CA GLN A 573 -21.12 40.37 18.94
C GLN A 573 -21.70 39.47 17.84
N LEU A 574 -20.99 39.34 16.73
CA LEU A 574 -21.30 38.40 15.66
C LEU A 574 -20.84 37.00 16.06
N ILE A 575 -21.67 36.01 15.73
CA ILE A 575 -21.37 34.60 15.93
C ILE A 575 -20.64 34.03 14.72
N LYS A 576 -19.72 33.11 14.97
CA LYS A 576 -19.09 32.27 13.96
C LYS A 576 -18.88 30.87 14.55
N LEU A 577 -19.16 29.85 13.75
CA LEU A 577 -18.70 28.48 14.03
C LEU A 577 -17.31 28.33 13.39
N SER A 578 -16.36 27.67 14.06
CA SER A 578 -15.07 27.37 13.42
C SER A 578 -15.27 26.38 12.27
N GLU A 579 -14.35 26.34 11.31
CA GLU A 579 -14.43 25.39 10.19
C GLU A 579 -14.39 23.93 10.72
N GLU A 580 -13.53 23.66 11.71
CA GLU A 580 -13.42 22.36 12.38
C GLU A 580 -14.73 21.95 13.09
N ASP A 581 -15.40 22.88 13.75
CA ASP A 581 -16.69 22.63 14.42
C ASP A 581 -17.81 22.37 13.41
N PHE A 582 -17.74 22.99 12.22
CA PHE A 582 -18.72 22.79 11.15
C PHE A 582 -18.53 21.43 10.47
N GLU A 583 -17.29 21.03 10.20
CA GLU A 583 -16.97 19.67 9.74
C GLU A 583 -17.43 18.62 10.77
N THR A 584 -17.20 18.89 12.06
CA THR A 584 -17.66 18.05 13.17
C THR A 584 -19.19 17.93 13.22
N LEU A 585 -19.92 18.97 12.79
CA LEU A 585 -21.38 18.94 12.67
C LEU A 585 -21.86 18.03 11.54
N GLU A 586 -21.28 18.17 10.35
CA GLU A 586 -21.62 17.32 9.20
C GLU A 586 -21.29 15.85 9.48
N ASP A 587 -20.13 15.58 10.08
CA ASP A 587 -19.70 14.23 10.47
C ASP A 587 -20.66 13.59 11.48
N HIS A 588 -21.07 14.33 12.52
CA HIS A 588 -22.01 13.81 13.50
C HIS A 588 -23.42 13.66 12.93
N GLN A 589 -23.87 14.53 12.01
CA GLN A 589 -25.13 14.34 11.30
C GLN A 589 -25.12 13.06 10.46
N LEU A 590 -24.04 12.81 9.71
CA LEU A 590 -23.89 11.58 8.92
C LEU A 590 -23.86 10.33 9.82
N GLN A 591 -23.18 10.41 10.97
CA GLN A 591 -23.15 9.31 11.94
C GLN A 591 -24.56 9.01 12.48
N VAL A 592 -25.33 10.03 12.88
CA VAL A 592 -26.71 9.85 13.36
C VAL A 592 -27.63 9.32 12.24
N GLN A 593 -27.47 9.81 11.01
CA GLN A 593 -28.23 9.31 9.85
C GLN A 593 -27.93 7.83 9.56
N ASN A 594 -26.66 7.41 9.68
CA ASN A 594 -26.27 6.00 9.54
C ASN A 594 -26.86 5.13 10.68
N MET A 595 -26.93 5.65 11.90
CA MET A 595 -27.58 4.96 13.03
C MET A 595 -29.08 4.77 12.78
N MET A 596 -29.76 5.75 12.18
CA MET A 596 -31.17 5.64 11.81
C MET A 596 -31.45 4.54 10.78
N GLY A 597 -30.50 4.26 9.88
CA GLY A 597 -30.59 3.16 8.91
C GLY A 597 -30.28 1.78 9.50
N SER A 598 -29.85 1.70 10.75
CA SER A 598 -29.42 0.45 11.38
C SER A 598 -30.58 -0.40 11.89
N ARG A 599 -30.52 -1.72 11.66
CA ARG A 599 -31.50 -2.69 12.17
C ARG A 599 -31.58 -2.77 13.70
N TYR A 600 -30.59 -2.21 14.41
CA TYR A 600 -30.51 -2.23 15.88
C TYR A 600 -30.88 -0.88 16.53
N LEU A 601 -31.57 0.00 15.80
CA LEU A 601 -32.01 1.31 16.27
C LEU A 601 -33.01 1.24 17.43
N SER A 602 -33.80 0.17 17.53
CA SER A 602 -34.97 0.08 18.43
C SER A 602 -34.68 0.44 19.89
N THR A 603 -33.47 0.19 20.37
CA THR A 603 -33.06 0.50 21.74
C THR A 603 -32.66 1.97 21.95
N PHE A 604 -32.24 2.66 20.89
CA PHE A 604 -31.69 4.03 20.92
C PHE A 604 -32.51 5.03 20.09
N GLU A 605 -33.70 4.64 19.63
CA GLU A 605 -34.52 5.43 18.70
C GLU A 605 -34.79 6.84 19.22
N GLU A 606 -35.15 6.98 20.49
CA GLU A 606 -35.44 8.29 21.11
C GLU A 606 -34.19 9.18 21.20
N GLU A 607 -33.02 8.62 21.55
CA GLU A 607 -31.77 9.38 21.61
C GLU A 607 -31.27 9.79 20.21
N VAL A 608 -31.28 8.86 19.24
CA VAL A 608 -30.83 9.11 17.87
C VAL A 608 -31.72 10.15 17.19
N THR A 609 -33.05 10.04 17.31
CA THR A 609 -33.98 11.03 16.74
C THR A 609 -33.87 12.40 17.43
N GLY A 610 -33.62 12.40 18.75
CA GLY A 610 -33.33 13.61 19.52
C GLY A 610 -32.07 14.32 19.03
N TRP A 611 -30.97 13.59 18.80
CA TRP A 611 -29.74 14.15 18.24
C TRP A 611 -29.89 14.58 16.79
N GLN A 612 -30.60 13.82 15.95
CA GLN A 612 -30.88 14.21 14.58
C GLN A 612 -31.55 15.58 14.51
N THR A 613 -32.62 15.76 15.30
CA THR A 613 -33.37 17.02 15.34
C THR A 613 -32.50 18.17 15.85
N LYS A 614 -31.72 17.95 16.92
CA LYS A 614 -30.84 18.97 17.51
C LYS A 614 -29.74 19.41 16.56
N LEU A 615 -29.08 18.47 15.89
CA LEU A 615 -27.98 18.77 14.97
C LEU A 615 -28.48 19.40 13.67
N SER A 616 -29.62 18.97 13.14
CA SER A 616 -30.26 19.65 12.01
C SER A 616 -30.64 21.08 12.37
N GLY A 617 -31.23 21.31 13.56
CA GLY A 617 -31.56 22.65 14.04
C GLY A 617 -30.34 23.57 14.17
N VAL A 618 -29.18 23.05 14.60
CA VAL A 618 -27.92 23.80 14.64
C VAL A 618 -27.48 24.18 13.22
N ALA A 619 -27.44 23.22 12.29
CA ALA A 619 -27.01 23.47 10.91
C ALA A 619 -27.88 24.54 10.22
N ASP A 620 -29.20 24.40 10.34
CA ASP A 620 -30.17 25.30 9.73
C ASP A 620 -30.04 26.73 10.30
N VAL A 621 -29.97 26.86 11.63
CA VAL A 621 -29.85 28.16 12.30
C VAL A 621 -28.51 28.83 12.01
N VAL A 622 -27.39 28.09 12.05
CA VAL A 622 -26.06 28.64 11.78
C VAL A 622 -25.95 29.12 10.32
N THR A 623 -26.49 28.36 9.37
CA THR A 623 -26.47 28.72 7.95
C THR A 623 -27.24 30.01 7.70
N ILE A 624 -28.51 30.06 8.14
CA ILE A 624 -29.33 31.26 7.95
C ILE A 624 -28.75 32.45 8.72
N MET A 625 -28.28 32.25 9.95
CA MET A 625 -27.70 33.35 10.74
C MET A 625 -26.43 33.90 10.08
N ASN A 626 -25.57 33.07 9.49
CA ASN A 626 -24.39 33.55 8.75
C ASN A 626 -24.78 34.42 7.56
N GLU A 627 -25.82 34.05 6.82
CA GLU A 627 -26.34 34.88 5.72
C GLU A 627 -26.94 36.18 6.23
N ILE A 628 -27.77 36.13 7.28
CA ILE A 628 -28.37 37.30 7.93
C ILE A 628 -27.28 38.25 8.40
N GLN A 629 -26.25 37.77 9.12
CA GLN A 629 -25.16 38.62 9.62
C GLN A 629 -24.44 39.34 8.49
N ARG A 630 -24.16 38.63 7.38
CA ARG A 630 -23.48 39.22 6.21
C ARG A 630 -24.35 40.30 5.57
N THR A 631 -25.61 40.01 5.28
CA THR A 631 -26.54 40.94 4.62
C THR A 631 -26.90 42.11 5.53
N TRP A 632 -27.20 41.85 6.81
CA TRP A 632 -27.46 42.86 7.83
C TRP A 632 -26.25 43.78 8.02
N ALA A 633 -25.03 43.25 8.21
CA ALA A 633 -23.84 44.07 8.38
C ALA A 633 -23.60 45.01 7.19
N TYR A 634 -23.87 44.56 5.97
CA TYR A 634 -23.79 45.40 4.78
C TYR A 634 -24.88 46.48 4.77
N LEU A 635 -26.15 46.09 4.96
CA LEU A 635 -27.29 46.99 4.93
C LEU A 635 -27.31 47.97 6.11
N GLU A 636 -26.78 47.61 7.28
CA GLU A 636 -26.67 48.48 8.46
C GLU A 636 -25.86 49.72 8.13
N THR A 637 -24.72 49.56 7.45
CA THR A 637 -23.87 50.70 7.05
C THR A 637 -24.59 51.68 6.12
N LEU A 638 -25.51 51.17 5.30
CA LEU A 638 -26.23 51.95 4.31
C LEU A 638 -27.47 52.60 4.93
N PHE A 639 -28.36 51.82 5.53
CA PHE A 639 -29.62 52.31 6.07
C PHE A 639 -29.49 53.01 7.42
N ILE A 640 -28.46 52.73 8.22
CA ILE A 640 -28.21 53.43 9.49
C ILE A 640 -27.12 54.49 9.35
N GLY A 641 -26.05 54.20 8.60
CA GLY A 641 -24.92 55.11 8.44
C GLY A 641 -25.12 56.26 7.43
N SER A 642 -25.92 56.06 6.37
CA SER A 642 -26.10 57.07 5.32
C SER A 642 -27.42 57.84 5.46
N GLU A 643 -27.35 59.13 5.80
CA GLU A 643 -28.55 59.99 5.84
C GLU A 643 -29.23 60.16 4.47
N GLU A 644 -28.48 60.05 3.37
CA GLU A 644 -29.01 60.25 2.03
C GLU A 644 -29.85 59.05 1.57
N VAL A 645 -29.38 57.83 1.86
CA VAL A 645 -30.15 56.60 1.59
C VAL A 645 -31.44 56.57 2.42
N LYS A 646 -31.39 57.04 3.68
CA LYS A 646 -32.59 57.18 4.53
C LYS A 646 -33.64 58.11 3.94
N LYS A 647 -33.22 59.19 3.27
CA LYS A 647 -34.15 60.16 2.64
C LYS A 647 -34.78 59.60 1.37
N GLU A 648 -34.01 58.85 0.57
CA GLU A 648 -34.50 58.31 -0.71
C GLU A 648 -35.33 57.02 -0.53
N LEU A 649 -35.06 56.21 0.51
CA LEU A 649 -35.78 54.96 0.82
C LEU A 649 -36.34 54.96 2.27
N PRO A 650 -37.33 55.81 2.59
CA PRO A 650 -37.83 55.96 3.97
C PRO A 650 -38.59 54.73 4.49
N GLU A 651 -39.39 54.08 3.65
CA GLU A 651 -40.17 52.88 4.03
C GLU A 651 -39.25 51.68 4.34
N ASP A 652 -38.24 51.45 3.49
CA ASP A 652 -37.25 50.39 3.72
C ASP A 652 -36.34 50.70 4.91
N THR A 653 -36.09 51.98 5.21
CA THR A 653 -35.34 52.39 6.41
C THR A 653 -36.11 52.05 7.69
N GLU A 654 -37.42 52.32 7.73
CA GLU A 654 -38.27 51.95 8.87
C GLU A 654 -38.35 50.43 9.03
N ARG A 655 -38.51 49.70 7.92
CA ARG A 655 -38.47 48.24 7.90
C ARG A 655 -37.13 47.71 8.44
N PHE A 656 -36.01 48.27 7.98
CA PHE A 656 -34.68 47.87 8.43
C PHE A 656 -34.43 48.16 9.91
N ALA A 657 -34.99 49.25 10.46
CA ALA A 657 -34.91 49.52 11.90
C ALA A 657 -35.59 48.42 12.73
N GLY A 658 -36.70 47.84 12.25
CA GLY A 658 -37.33 46.67 12.86
C GLY A 658 -36.44 45.42 12.78
N ILE A 659 -35.86 45.16 11.61
CA ILE A 659 -34.91 44.04 11.38
C ILE A 659 -33.70 44.17 12.31
N ASP A 660 -33.13 45.36 12.45
CA ASP A 660 -31.96 45.64 13.29
C ASP A 660 -32.22 45.26 14.75
N VAL A 661 -33.41 45.57 15.27
CA VAL A 661 -33.82 45.18 16.62
C VAL A 661 -33.94 43.67 16.76
N ASP A 662 -34.50 42.98 15.77
CA ASP A 662 -34.68 41.52 15.80
C ASP A 662 -33.33 40.79 15.71
N VAL A 663 -32.43 41.21 14.80
CA VAL A 663 -31.07 40.67 14.66
C VAL A 663 -30.25 40.88 15.94
N LYS A 664 -30.24 42.11 16.50
CA LYS A 664 -29.53 42.41 17.74
C LYS A 664 -30.06 41.60 18.92
N ARG A 665 -31.38 41.35 18.98
CA ARG A 665 -32.01 40.51 20.02
C ARG A 665 -31.53 39.07 19.92
N VAL A 666 -31.48 38.50 18.72
CA VAL A 666 -31.02 37.12 18.50
C VAL A 666 -29.53 36.98 18.81
N LEU A 667 -28.69 37.90 18.33
CA LEU A 667 -27.24 37.90 18.60
C LEU A 667 -26.94 38.03 20.10
N LYS A 668 -27.68 38.87 20.82
CA LYS A 668 -27.57 38.96 22.28
C LYS A 668 -27.98 37.66 22.97
N GLY A 669 -29.05 37.01 22.48
CA GLY A 669 -29.48 35.70 22.99
C GLY A 669 -28.45 34.60 22.77
N PHE A 670 -27.72 34.61 21.64
CA PHE A 670 -26.59 33.72 21.40
C PHE A 670 -25.37 34.06 22.26
N PHE A 671 -25.15 35.33 22.61
CA PHE A 671 -24.06 35.73 23.49
C PHE A 671 -24.31 35.35 24.96
N GLU A 672 -25.57 35.36 25.40
CA GLU A 672 -25.97 34.91 26.74
C GLU A 672 -25.84 33.37 26.87
N ASP A 673 -26.26 32.62 25.86
CA ASP A 673 -26.10 31.16 25.80
C ASP A 673 -25.06 30.75 24.77
N LYS A 674 -23.81 30.62 25.21
CA LYS A 674 -22.66 30.38 24.32
C LYS A 674 -22.67 29.01 23.63
N ASN A 675 -23.33 28.01 24.23
CA ASN A 675 -23.37 26.66 23.68
C ASN A 675 -24.21 26.62 22.39
N ALA A 676 -23.61 26.15 21.30
CA ALA A 676 -24.23 26.19 19.98
C ALA A 676 -25.50 25.32 19.91
N ALA A 677 -25.47 24.12 20.49
CA ALA A 677 -26.62 23.22 20.48
C ALA A 677 -27.81 23.78 21.27
N VAL A 678 -27.56 24.36 22.45
CA VAL A 678 -28.62 24.93 23.30
C VAL A 678 -29.22 26.18 22.63
N ALA A 679 -28.38 27.06 22.11
CA ALA A 679 -28.84 28.33 21.62
C ALA A 679 -29.60 28.23 20.29
N CYS A 680 -29.17 27.34 19.38
CA CYS A 680 -29.86 27.10 18.11
C CYS A 680 -31.20 26.38 18.28
N ASN A 681 -31.33 25.49 19.27
CA ASN A 681 -32.54 24.69 19.48
C ASN A 681 -33.59 25.35 20.39
N LYS A 682 -33.46 26.65 20.67
CA LYS A 682 -34.50 27.41 21.38
C LYS A 682 -35.76 27.56 20.51
N GLU A 683 -36.91 27.41 21.16
CA GLU A 683 -38.21 27.47 20.47
C GLU A 683 -38.41 28.84 19.80
N GLY A 684 -38.73 28.83 18.50
CA GLY A 684 -39.06 30.03 17.72
C GLY A 684 -37.88 30.80 17.12
N VAL A 685 -36.62 30.47 17.44
CA VAL A 685 -35.45 31.17 16.87
C VAL A 685 -35.37 31.00 15.35
N TYR A 686 -35.51 29.77 14.85
CA TYR A 686 -35.45 29.50 13.41
C TYR A 686 -36.52 30.27 12.61
N LYS A 687 -37.78 30.27 13.08
CA LYS A 687 -38.87 31.02 12.43
C LYS A 687 -38.60 32.52 12.41
N LEU A 688 -38.08 33.07 13.50
CA LEU A 688 -37.71 34.49 13.56
C LEU A 688 -36.59 34.81 12.57
N LEU A 689 -35.59 33.93 12.44
CA LEU A 689 -34.51 34.11 11.46
C LEU A 689 -35.03 34.03 10.03
N GLU A 690 -35.90 33.07 9.71
CA GLU A 690 -36.53 32.95 8.39
C GLU A 690 -37.34 34.20 8.01
N GLU A 691 -38.17 34.72 8.94
CA GLU A 691 -38.89 35.98 8.73
C GLU A 691 -37.95 37.18 8.57
N THR A 692 -36.86 37.21 9.34
CA THR A 692 -35.86 38.29 9.29
C THR A 692 -35.10 38.27 7.97
N GLN A 693 -34.72 37.09 7.48
CA GLN A 693 -34.08 36.89 6.18
C GLN A 693 -34.97 37.38 5.04
N HIS A 694 -36.25 36.98 5.03
CA HIS A 694 -37.19 37.45 4.02
C HIS A 694 -37.38 38.98 4.04
N LYS A 695 -37.42 39.60 5.23
CA LYS A 695 -37.46 41.07 5.35
C LYS A 695 -36.17 41.73 4.82
N LEU A 696 -34.99 41.13 5.06
CA LEU A 696 -33.70 41.60 4.54
C LEU A 696 -33.65 41.53 3.00
N GLU A 697 -34.14 40.44 2.41
CA GLU A 697 -34.21 40.27 0.95
C GLU A 697 -35.09 41.34 0.30
N LEU A 698 -36.20 41.72 0.94
CA LEU A 698 -37.03 42.82 0.46
C LEU A 698 -36.26 44.15 0.44
N CYS A 699 -35.51 44.45 1.51
CA CYS A 699 -34.67 45.66 1.56
C CYS A 699 -33.55 45.63 0.50
N GLU A 700 -32.92 44.48 0.29
CA GLU A 700 -31.90 44.29 -0.74
C GLU A 700 -32.47 44.51 -2.15
N LYS A 701 -33.66 43.96 -2.42
CA LYS A 701 -34.35 44.14 -3.71
C LYS A 701 -34.75 45.60 -3.96
N SER A 702 -35.25 46.29 -2.94
CA SER A 702 -35.55 47.73 -3.02
C SER A 702 -34.28 48.53 -3.32
N LEU A 703 -33.19 48.24 -2.62
CA LEU A 703 -31.89 48.88 -2.83
C LEU A 703 -31.35 48.63 -4.25
N ALA A 704 -31.43 47.39 -4.74
CA ALA A 704 -30.98 47.04 -6.09
C ALA A 704 -31.76 47.79 -7.18
N ASN A 705 -33.09 47.89 -7.03
CA ASN A 705 -33.94 48.67 -7.93
C ASN A 705 -33.59 50.16 -7.91
N TYR A 706 -33.33 50.71 -6.72
CA TYR A 706 -32.88 52.09 -6.56
C TYR A 706 -31.55 52.36 -7.27
N LEU A 707 -30.56 51.48 -7.08
CA LEU A 707 -29.26 51.60 -7.75
C LEU A 707 -29.38 51.48 -9.27
N GLU A 708 -30.23 50.58 -9.77
CA GLU A 708 -30.49 50.45 -11.20
C GLU A 708 -31.15 51.72 -11.77
N GLN A 709 -32.06 52.36 -11.04
CA GLN A 709 -32.62 53.65 -11.42
C GLN A 709 -31.53 54.72 -11.54
N LYS A 710 -30.59 54.78 -10.59
CA LYS A 710 -29.46 55.72 -10.64
C LYS A 710 -28.51 55.43 -11.82
N ARG A 711 -28.23 54.16 -12.11
CA ARG A 711 -27.43 53.73 -13.28
C ARG A 711 -28.06 54.14 -14.61
N ARG A 712 -29.39 54.10 -14.72
CA ARG A 712 -30.10 54.54 -15.93
C ARG A 712 -30.00 56.05 -16.16
N ILE A 713 -29.97 56.84 -15.08
CA ILE A 713 -29.84 58.30 -15.19
C ILE A 713 -28.42 58.68 -15.61
N PHE A 714 -27.41 58.02 -15.04
CA PHE A 714 -26.01 58.23 -15.41
C PHE A 714 -25.33 56.89 -15.78
N PRO A 715 -25.33 56.52 -17.07
CA PRO A 715 -24.87 55.21 -17.54
C PRO A 715 -23.42 54.84 -17.18
N ARG A 716 -22.55 55.81 -16.86
CA ARG A 716 -21.18 55.50 -16.42
C ARG A 716 -21.14 54.71 -15.11
N PHE A 717 -22.20 54.78 -14.29
CA PHE A 717 -22.31 53.94 -13.09
C PHE A 717 -22.43 52.44 -13.36
N TYR A 718 -22.67 52.00 -14.60
CA TYR A 718 -22.56 50.57 -14.96
C TYR A 718 -21.11 50.06 -14.89
N PHE A 719 -20.12 50.95 -14.96
CA PHE A 719 -18.68 50.60 -14.87
C PHE A 719 -18.11 50.71 -13.46
N VAL A 720 -18.92 51.15 -12.49
CA VAL A 720 -18.53 51.33 -11.09
C VAL A 720 -19.08 50.17 -10.26
N SER A 721 -18.29 49.70 -9.29
CA SER A 721 -18.72 48.64 -8.37
C SER A 721 -19.94 49.09 -7.55
N THR A 722 -20.80 48.15 -7.12
CA THR A 722 -21.99 48.48 -6.31
C THR A 722 -21.61 49.17 -5.00
N SER A 723 -20.50 48.77 -4.37
CA SER A 723 -19.99 49.39 -3.13
C SER A 723 -19.51 50.82 -3.36
N ASP A 724 -18.73 51.06 -4.42
CA ASP A 724 -18.26 52.42 -4.75
C ASP A 724 -19.44 53.32 -5.15
N LEU A 725 -20.41 52.78 -5.89
CA LEU A 725 -21.62 53.50 -6.27
C LEU A 725 -22.41 53.93 -5.03
N LEU A 726 -22.54 53.06 -4.04
CA LEU A 726 -23.20 53.41 -2.77
C LEU A 726 -22.42 54.45 -1.98
N ASP A 727 -21.09 54.36 -1.97
CA ASP A 727 -20.25 55.38 -1.32
C ASP A 727 -20.43 56.76 -2.00
N ILE A 728 -20.42 56.80 -3.34
CA ILE A 728 -20.70 58.01 -4.14
C ILE A 728 -22.09 58.56 -3.85
N LEU A 729 -23.13 57.72 -3.82
CA LEU A 729 -24.51 58.15 -3.55
C LEU A 729 -24.70 58.61 -2.10
N SER A 730 -24.06 57.94 -1.14
CA SER A 730 -24.13 58.29 0.29
C SER A 730 -23.47 59.63 0.60
N ASN A 731 -22.37 59.93 -0.10
CA ASN A 731 -21.60 61.15 0.03
C ASN A 731 -21.89 62.17 -1.08
N GLY A 732 -23.00 62.03 -1.82
CA GLY A 732 -23.32 62.89 -2.98
C GLY A 732 -23.48 64.37 -2.64
N ASN A 733 -23.68 64.72 -1.37
CA ASN A 733 -23.71 66.10 -0.89
C ASN A 733 -22.32 66.69 -0.59
N GLN A 734 -21.27 65.86 -0.59
CA GLN A 734 -19.88 66.22 -0.29
C GLN A 734 -19.00 65.93 -1.52
N PRO A 735 -18.89 66.88 -2.47
CA PRO A 735 -18.16 66.65 -3.72
C PRO A 735 -16.70 66.24 -3.52
N ASP A 736 -16.03 66.65 -2.44
CA ASP A 736 -14.66 66.26 -2.13
C ASP A 736 -14.49 64.75 -1.96
N LYS A 737 -15.47 64.08 -1.32
CA LYS A 737 -15.45 62.62 -1.16
C LYS A 737 -15.77 61.88 -2.47
N VAL A 738 -16.63 62.46 -3.28
CA VAL A 738 -16.94 61.93 -4.62
C VAL A 738 -15.74 62.11 -5.56
N ASN A 739 -14.94 63.16 -5.36
CA ASN A 739 -13.75 63.47 -6.16
C ASN A 739 -12.73 62.32 -6.15
N PHE A 740 -12.61 61.61 -5.03
CA PHE A 740 -11.75 60.42 -4.91
C PHE A 740 -12.13 59.29 -5.90
N HIS A 741 -13.40 59.22 -6.30
CA HIS A 741 -13.89 58.20 -7.22
C HIS A 741 -13.84 58.62 -8.70
N MET A 742 -13.42 59.86 -9.00
CA MET A 742 -13.39 60.37 -10.39
C MET A 742 -12.61 59.50 -11.39
N PRO A 743 -11.45 58.90 -11.05
CA PRO A 743 -10.71 58.04 -11.99
C PRO A 743 -11.49 56.79 -12.40
N LYS A 744 -12.43 56.35 -11.54
CA LYS A 744 -13.30 55.20 -11.81
C LYS A 744 -14.51 55.58 -12.66
N ILE A 745 -14.92 56.85 -12.66
CA ILE A 745 -16.12 57.34 -13.34
C ILE A 745 -15.78 57.87 -14.75
N ILE A 746 -14.74 58.70 -14.85
CA ILE A 746 -14.32 59.32 -16.10
C ILE A 746 -12.88 58.90 -16.38
N ALA A 747 -12.67 58.25 -17.54
CA ALA A 747 -11.34 57.84 -17.97
C ALA A 747 -10.41 59.06 -18.11
N ALA A 748 -9.14 58.86 -17.76
CA ALA A 748 -8.08 59.87 -17.81
C ALA A 748 -8.25 61.10 -16.91
N VAL A 749 -9.30 61.19 -16.08
CA VAL A 749 -9.46 62.24 -15.06
C VAL A 749 -8.98 61.70 -13.71
N ASP A 750 -8.14 62.44 -13.00
CA ASP A 750 -7.71 62.09 -11.64
C ASP A 750 -8.66 62.69 -10.61
N HIS A 751 -8.69 64.02 -10.54
CA HIS A 751 -9.56 64.77 -9.65
C HIS A 751 -9.92 66.12 -10.27
N LEU A 752 -11.02 66.70 -9.80
CA LEU A 752 -11.43 68.06 -10.11
C LEU A 752 -10.66 69.05 -9.24
N ASP A 753 -10.29 70.18 -9.85
CA ASP A 753 -9.81 71.36 -9.12
C ASP A 753 -11.01 72.09 -8.53
N LEU A 754 -11.29 71.78 -7.26
CA LEU A 754 -12.44 72.27 -6.51
C LEU A 754 -12.05 73.50 -5.69
N GLU A 755 -12.71 74.62 -5.96
CA GLU A 755 -12.64 75.77 -5.08
C GLU A 755 -13.70 75.69 -3.99
N PRO A 756 -13.33 75.85 -2.71
CA PRO A 756 -14.29 75.84 -1.61
C PRO A 756 -15.29 77.00 -1.74
N GLY A 757 -16.53 76.74 -1.32
CA GLY A 757 -17.59 77.74 -1.31
C GLY A 757 -17.28 78.95 -0.41
N ILE A 758 -18.01 80.05 -0.62
CA ILE A 758 -17.82 81.31 0.12
C ILE A 758 -18.16 81.14 1.61
N THR A 759 -19.11 80.25 1.93
CA THR A 759 -19.43 79.82 3.30
C THR A 759 -19.14 78.33 3.48
N SER A 760 -18.99 77.87 4.72
CA SER A 760 -18.79 76.45 5.05
C SER A 760 -19.96 75.53 4.67
N HIS A 761 -21.10 76.09 4.26
CA HIS A 761 -22.28 75.36 3.78
C HIS A 761 -22.44 75.41 2.25
N ASP A 762 -21.67 76.26 1.57
CA ASP A 762 -21.72 76.34 0.11
C ASP A 762 -20.91 75.21 -0.51
N ARG A 763 -21.48 74.58 -1.54
CA ARG A 763 -20.79 73.54 -2.30
C ARG A 763 -19.66 74.12 -3.15
N PRO A 764 -18.59 73.34 -3.38
CA PRO A 764 -17.44 73.80 -4.17
C PRO A 764 -17.79 74.05 -5.65
N THR A 765 -16.96 74.88 -6.29
CA THR A 765 -17.03 75.16 -7.73
C THR A 765 -15.81 74.54 -8.41
N ALA A 766 -16.03 73.76 -9.46
CA ALA A 766 -14.94 73.16 -10.23
C ALA A 766 -14.41 74.17 -11.26
N LYS A 767 -13.09 74.42 -11.23
CA LYS A 767 -12.40 75.31 -12.18
C LYS A 767 -11.78 74.58 -13.37
N GLY A 768 -11.52 73.29 -13.21
CA GLY A 768 -10.90 72.45 -14.20
C GLY A 768 -10.69 71.05 -13.62
N LEU A 769 -9.83 70.28 -14.28
CA LEU A 769 -9.47 68.95 -13.84
C LEU A 769 -7.99 68.65 -14.09
N ASP A 770 -7.48 67.72 -13.30
CA ASP A 770 -6.16 67.13 -13.45
C ASP A 770 -6.27 65.74 -14.06
N SER A 771 -5.32 65.41 -14.93
CA SER A 771 -5.27 64.12 -15.61
C SER A 771 -4.63 63.03 -14.75
N CYS A 772 -5.17 61.80 -14.79
CA CYS A 772 -4.49 60.62 -14.25
C CYS A 772 -3.57 59.94 -15.28
N VAL A 773 -3.61 60.38 -16.55
CA VAL A 773 -2.76 59.90 -17.64
C VAL A 773 -1.82 61.02 -18.07
N GLY A 774 -0.56 60.93 -17.62
CA GLY A 774 0.43 61.99 -17.83
C GLY A 774 0.25 63.17 -16.86
N VAL A 775 0.94 64.28 -17.13
CA VAL A 775 0.80 65.52 -16.35
C VAL A 775 0.19 66.56 -17.26
N GLU A 776 -1.08 66.87 -17.04
CA GLU A 776 -1.85 67.82 -17.83
C GLU A 776 -3.05 68.34 -17.02
N TYR A 777 -3.32 69.63 -17.15
CA TYR A 777 -4.45 70.32 -16.50
C TYR A 777 -5.38 70.89 -17.58
N ILE A 778 -6.68 70.66 -17.44
CA ILE A 778 -7.71 71.14 -18.37
C ILE A 778 -8.58 72.19 -17.67
N PRO A 779 -8.45 73.48 -18.01
CA PRO A 779 -9.31 74.52 -17.46
C PRO A 779 -10.71 74.42 -18.06
N PHE A 780 -11.73 74.63 -17.24
CA PHE A 780 -13.09 74.81 -17.75
C PHE A 780 -13.28 76.22 -18.31
N GLY A 781 -13.93 76.32 -19.47
CA GLY A 781 -14.20 77.62 -20.11
C GLY A 781 -15.06 78.54 -19.24
N LYS A 782 -15.93 77.96 -18.39
CA LYS A 782 -16.64 78.63 -17.30
C LYS A 782 -16.59 77.73 -16.06
N PRO A 783 -16.28 78.26 -14.86
CA PRO A 783 -16.34 77.47 -13.63
C PRO A 783 -17.72 76.83 -13.45
N LEU A 784 -17.74 75.56 -13.06
CA LEU A 784 -18.96 74.78 -12.89
C LEU A 784 -19.29 74.67 -11.39
N LYS A 785 -20.41 75.24 -10.97
CA LYS A 785 -20.87 75.10 -9.60
C LYS A 785 -21.50 73.72 -9.41
N ILE A 786 -21.02 72.95 -8.45
CA ILE A 786 -21.51 71.58 -8.20
C ILE A 786 -22.78 71.63 -7.35
N GLU A 787 -23.94 71.65 -8.00
CA GLU A 787 -25.25 71.71 -7.35
C GLU A 787 -26.15 70.54 -7.76
N GLY A 788 -27.14 70.20 -6.92
CA GLY A 788 -28.11 69.13 -7.21
C GLY A 788 -27.63 67.74 -6.81
N ARG A 789 -28.26 66.71 -7.39
CA ARG A 789 -27.93 65.30 -7.10
C ARG A 789 -26.69 64.86 -7.86
N VAL A 790 -25.99 63.86 -7.34
CA VAL A 790 -24.70 63.39 -7.88
C VAL A 790 -24.77 62.93 -9.32
N GLU A 791 -25.84 62.25 -9.70
CA GLU A 791 -26.06 61.82 -11.08
C GLU A 791 -26.13 62.99 -12.08
N PHE A 792 -26.67 64.14 -11.67
CA PHE A 792 -26.84 65.30 -12.56
C PHE A 792 -25.58 66.14 -12.63
N TYR A 793 -24.95 66.45 -11.49
CA TYR A 793 -23.73 67.26 -11.55
C TYR A 793 -22.57 66.48 -12.20
N LEU A 794 -22.52 65.15 -12.11
CA LEU A 794 -21.52 64.34 -12.83
C LEU A 794 -21.74 64.41 -14.34
N GLN A 795 -23.00 64.43 -14.80
CA GLN A 795 -23.33 64.69 -16.19
C GLN A 795 -22.91 66.11 -16.60
N ASP A 796 -23.20 67.12 -15.77
CA ASP A 796 -22.79 68.51 -16.03
C ASP A 796 -21.26 68.67 -16.11
N ILE A 797 -20.51 67.92 -15.29
CA ILE A 797 -19.03 67.88 -15.35
C ILE A 797 -18.58 67.30 -16.69
N GLN A 798 -19.19 66.20 -17.14
CA GLN A 798 -18.86 65.58 -18.43
C GLN A 798 -19.16 66.52 -19.60
N ASP A 799 -20.33 67.15 -19.61
CA ASP A 799 -20.73 68.07 -20.66
C ASP A 799 -19.83 69.32 -20.65
N ARG A 800 -19.50 69.84 -19.47
CA ARG A 800 -18.55 70.96 -19.30
C ARG A 800 -17.16 70.62 -19.81
N LEU A 801 -16.69 69.40 -19.58
CA LEU A 801 -15.38 68.94 -20.07
C LEU A 801 -15.37 68.90 -21.60
N ILE A 802 -16.39 68.31 -22.22
CA ILE A 802 -16.55 68.24 -23.68
C ILE A 802 -16.57 69.64 -24.29
N ASP A 803 -17.39 70.54 -23.75
CA ASP A 803 -17.49 71.92 -24.23
C ASP A 803 -16.16 72.68 -24.06
N SER A 804 -15.46 72.48 -22.94
CA SER A 804 -14.17 73.13 -22.70
C SER A 804 -13.11 72.63 -23.66
N LEU A 805 -13.06 71.33 -23.96
CA LEU A 805 -12.16 70.78 -24.98
C LEU A 805 -12.49 71.29 -26.40
N ARG A 806 -13.78 71.48 -26.71
CA ARG A 806 -14.22 72.08 -27.98
C ARG A 806 -13.78 73.54 -28.10
N ASP A 807 -13.94 74.34 -27.04
CA ASP A 807 -13.50 75.73 -26.99
C ASP A 807 -11.97 75.84 -27.11
N ILE A 808 -11.24 74.97 -26.39
CA ILE A 808 -9.77 74.89 -26.46
C ILE A 808 -9.32 74.48 -27.88
N LEU A 809 -10.01 73.54 -28.53
CA LEU A 809 -9.72 73.17 -29.91
C LEU A 809 -9.87 74.36 -30.86
N TYR A 810 -11.00 75.08 -30.79
CA TYR A 810 -11.24 76.23 -31.64
C TYR A 810 -10.22 77.36 -31.41
N ALA A 811 -9.88 77.63 -30.15
CA ALA A 811 -8.83 78.61 -29.80
C ALA A 811 -7.45 78.17 -30.31
N SER A 812 -7.14 76.87 -30.23
CA SER A 812 -5.89 76.29 -30.70
C SER A 812 -5.76 76.36 -32.23
N ILE A 813 -6.84 76.10 -32.98
CA ILE A 813 -6.88 76.28 -34.45
C ILE A 813 -6.48 77.70 -34.81
N LYS A 814 -7.10 78.72 -34.19
CA LYS A 814 -6.75 80.14 -34.42
C LYS A 814 -5.31 80.47 -34.05
N SER A 815 -4.82 79.92 -32.94
CA SER A 815 -3.46 80.13 -32.48
C SER A 815 -2.41 79.52 -33.44
N PHE A 816 -2.74 78.40 -34.07
CA PHE A 816 -1.90 77.74 -35.06
C PHE A 816 -1.83 78.56 -36.37
N GLU A 817 -2.97 79.09 -36.85
CA GLU A 817 -2.99 79.99 -38.03
C GLU A 817 -2.21 81.29 -37.81
N ALA A 818 -2.15 81.77 -36.57
CA ALA A 818 -1.40 82.96 -36.17
C ALA A 818 0.14 82.74 -36.11
N LYS A 819 0.65 81.54 -36.46
CA LYS A 819 2.08 81.20 -36.54
C LYS A 819 2.87 81.44 -35.25
N LYS A 820 2.29 81.10 -34.08
CA LYS A 820 3.08 81.05 -32.83
C LYS A 820 4.21 80.02 -32.92
N THR A 821 5.23 80.17 -32.09
CA THR A 821 6.30 79.16 -32.02
C THR A 821 5.73 77.82 -31.54
N ILE A 822 6.24 76.71 -32.09
CA ILE A 822 5.76 75.36 -31.78
C ILE A 822 5.83 75.08 -30.27
N LEU A 823 6.89 75.53 -29.59
CA LEU A 823 7.07 75.31 -28.16
C LEU A 823 6.01 76.03 -27.30
N GLU A 824 5.69 77.29 -27.63
CA GLU A 824 4.63 78.04 -26.92
C GLU A 824 3.26 77.39 -27.14
N TRP A 825 3.02 76.86 -28.32
CA TRP A 825 1.77 76.17 -28.65
C TRP A 825 1.64 74.82 -27.92
N LEU A 826 2.71 74.01 -27.89
CA LEU A 826 2.76 72.74 -27.15
C LEU A 826 2.53 72.92 -25.65
N SER A 827 3.12 73.96 -25.06
CA SER A 827 3.01 74.24 -23.63
C SER A 827 1.61 74.71 -23.23
N ALA A 828 0.96 75.52 -24.08
CA ALA A 828 -0.35 76.12 -23.78
C ALA A 828 -1.55 75.23 -24.11
N THR A 829 -1.36 74.14 -24.86
CA THR A 829 -2.45 73.32 -25.40
C THR A 829 -2.39 71.90 -24.85
N PRO A 830 -3.54 71.26 -24.57
CA PRO A 830 -3.58 69.84 -24.22
C PRO A 830 -3.09 68.93 -25.35
N ASN A 831 -2.46 67.79 -25.02
CA ASN A 831 -1.88 66.86 -25.98
C ASN A 831 -2.90 66.36 -27.01
N GLN A 832 -4.07 65.95 -26.55
CA GLN A 832 -5.16 65.48 -27.42
C GLN A 832 -5.54 66.54 -28.46
N ILE A 833 -5.64 67.80 -28.05
CA ILE A 833 -6.01 68.91 -28.94
C ILE A 833 -4.89 69.22 -29.94
N ILE A 834 -3.62 69.19 -29.51
CA ILE A 834 -2.45 69.36 -30.39
C ILE A 834 -2.51 68.37 -31.56
N LEU A 835 -2.78 67.10 -31.27
CA LEU A 835 -2.85 66.03 -32.26
C LEU A 835 -4.03 66.23 -33.23
N THR A 836 -5.20 66.60 -32.70
CA THR A 836 -6.39 66.88 -33.51
C THR A 836 -6.18 68.07 -34.44
N VAL A 837 -5.55 69.14 -33.95
CA VAL A 837 -5.21 70.31 -34.78
C VAL A 837 -4.20 69.93 -35.88
N SER A 838 -3.16 69.15 -35.57
CA SER A 838 -2.20 68.70 -36.58
C SER A 838 -2.89 67.91 -37.71
N LEU A 839 -3.78 66.97 -37.38
CA LEU A 839 -4.56 66.20 -38.37
C LEU A 839 -5.51 67.07 -39.20
N LEU A 840 -6.12 68.09 -38.59
CA LEU A 840 -6.99 69.03 -39.29
C LEU A 840 -6.20 69.85 -40.31
N PHE A 841 -5.08 70.45 -39.89
CA PHE A 841 -4.23 71.21 -40.80
C PHE A 841 -3.62 70.32 -41.88
N PHE A 842 -3.22 69.09 -41.54
CA PHE A 842 -2.80 68.11 -42.53
C PHE A 842 -3.87 67.87 -43.60
N THR A 843 -5.14 67.66 -43.19
CA THR A 843 -6.27 67.49 -44.12
C THR A 843 -6.49 68.73 -44.99
N LYS A 844 -6.43 69.93 -44.39
CA LYS A 844 -6.60 71.22 -45.08
C LYS A 844 -5.48 71.47 -46.10
N ASP A 845 -4.23 71.25 -45.70
CA ASP A 845 -3.04 71.43 -46.54
C ASP A 845 -2.99 70.41 -47.67
N MET A 846 -3.40 69.16 -47.41
CA MET A 846 -3.56 68.13 -48.45
C MET A 846 -4.61 68.53 -49.47
N ALA A 847 -5.78 69.02 -49.04
CA ALA A 847 -6.81 69.52 -49.94
C ALA A 847 -6.31 70.69 -50.80
N GLN A 848 -5.50 71.60 -50.23
CA GLN A 848 -4.88 72.69 -50.99
C GLN A 848 -3.82 72.17 -51.97
N THR A 849 -3.03 71.19 -51.58
CA THR A 849 -2.03 70.54 -52.43
C THR A 849 -2.68 69.90 -53.66
N PHE A 850 -3.77 69.16 -53.48
CA PHE A 850 -4.56 68.61 -54.61
C PHE A 850 -5.14 69.69 -55.53
N LYS A 851 -5.60 70.83 -54.97
CA LYS A 851 -6.04 71.98 -55.78
C LYS A 851 -4.89 72.58 -56.60
N ASN A 852 -3.68 72.66 -56.05
CA ASN A 852 -2.50 73.17 -56.75
C ASN A 852 -2.08 72.23 -57.89
N ILE A 853 -2.17 70.90 -57.69
CA ILE A 853 -1.94 69.89 -58.73
C ILE A 853 -2.95 70.05 -59.87
N ALA A 854 -4.24 70.17 -59.55
CA ALA A 854 -5.29 70.43 -60.52
C ALA A 854 -5.11 71.78 -61.24
N GLY A 855 -4.52 72.77 -60.56
CA GLY A 855 -4.13 74.08 -61.10
C GLY A 855 -2.85 74.08 -61.94
N GLY A 856 -2.23 72.93 -62.19
CA GLY A 856 -1.07 72.77 -63.09
C GLY A 856 0.30 72.68 -62.40
N GLN A 857 0.39 72.68 -61.07
CA GLN A 857 1.64 72.50 -60.33
C GLN A 857 1.89 71.01 -60.06
N ALA A 858 2.49 70.30 -61.03
CA ALA A 858 2.72 68.86 -60.94
C ALA A 858 3.64 68.42 -59.77
N THR A 859 4.51 69.32 -59.28
CA THR A 859 5.43 69.02 -58.16
C THR A 859 4.84 69.30 -56.77
N ALA A 860 3.64 69.86 -56.67
CA ALA A 860 3.09 70.36 -55.41
C ALA A 860 3.02 69.28 -54.30
N MET A 861 2.72 68.02 -54.63
CA MET A 861 2.73 66.92 -53.65
C MET A 861 4.14 66.62 -53.11
N LYS A 862 5.15 66.69 -53.99
CA LYS A 862 6.56 66.45 -53.62
C LYS A 862 7.11 67.60 -52.77
N ASP A 863 6.74 68.83 -53.09
CA ASP A 863 7.12 70.03 -52.34
C ASP A 863 6.48 70.02 -50.93
N PHE A 864 5.21 69.59 -50.84
CA PHE A 864 4.52 69.40 -49.56
C PHE A 864 5.15 68.27 -48.71
N TRP A 865 5.49 67.14 -49.34
CA TRP A 865 6.22 66.05 -48.67
C TRP A 865 7.56 66.53 -48.09
N GLN A 866 8.33 67.31 -48.85
CA GLN A 866 9.59 67.89 -48.35
C GLN A 866 9.34 68.84 -47.16
N THR A 867 8.32 69.69 -47.24
CA THR A 867 7.92 70.58 -46.13
C THR A 867 7.61 69.79 -44.85
N LYS A 868 6.97 68.62 -44.98
CA LYS A 868 6.71 67.72 -43.83
C LYS A 868 7.99 67.07 -43.28
N ILE A 869 8.98 66.74 -44.12
CA ILE A 869 10.29 66.27 -43.65
C ILE A 869 11.01 67.36 -42.85
N ASP A 870 11.00 68.59 -43.35
CA ASP A 870 11.66 69.72 -42.70
C ASP A 870 11.01 70.02 -41.34
N SER A 871 9.66 70.08 -41.30
CA SER A 871 8.89 70.27 -40.06
C SER A 871 9.13 69.16 -39.03
N LEU A 872 9.23 67.90 -39.47
CA LEU A 872 9.55 66.77 -38.59
C LEU A 872 10.97 66.88 -38.02
N THR A 873 11.93 67.36 -38.83
CA THR A 873 13.32 67.57 -38.39
C THR A 873 13.39 68.66 -37.33
N GLU A 874 12.65 69.76 -37.51
CA GLU A 874 12.52 70.83 -36.50
C GLU A 874 11.93 70.30 -35.18
N LEU A 875 10.91 69.44 -35.23
CA LEU A 875 10.34 68.80 -34.03
C LEU A 875 11.33 67.86 -33.33
N ILE A 876 12.12 67.09 -34.08
CA ILE A 876 13.16 66.21 -33.52
C ILE A 876 14.24 67.04 -32.83
N ASP A 877 14.65 68.16 -33.43
CA ASP A 877 15.63 69.06 -32.82
C ASP A 877 15.06 69.76 -31.58
N LEU A 878 13.78 70.10 -31.56
CA LEU A 878 13.10 70.62 -30.37
C LEU A 878 13.14 69.60 -29.21
N VAL A 879 12.90 68.32 -29.48
CA VAL A 879 12.95 67.25 -28.45
C VAL A 879 14.35 67.04 -27.88
N ARG A 880 15.41 67.40 -28.62
CA ARG A 880 16.81 67.36 -28.15
C ARG A 880 17.15 68.51 -27.19
N THR A 881 16.30 69.53 -27.10
CA THR A 881 16.44 70.63 -26.13
C THR A 881 15.91 70.25 -24.75
N ASP A 882 16.09 71.12 -23.76
CA ASP A 882 15.57 70.89 -22.41
C ASP A 882 14.07 71.19 -22.37
N LEU A 883 13.27 70.14 -22.15
CA LEU A 883 11.81 70.17 -22.14
C LEU A 883 11.29 69.48 -20.88
N SER A 884 10.16 69.96 -20.35
CA SER A 884 9.46 69.27 -19.28
C SER A 884 9.07 67.85 -19.73
N LYS A 885 8.92 66.92 -18.77
CA LYS A 885 8.49 65.54 -19.09
C LYS A 885 7.13 65.53 -19.82
N ALA A 886 6.23 66.45 -19.46
CA ALA A 886 4.92 66.60 -20.09
C ALA A 886 5.02 67.08 -21.53
N ASP A 887 5.80 68.14 -21.79
CA ASP A 887 5.95 68.72 -23.13
C ASP A 887 6.76 67.80 -24.06
N ARG A 888 7.73 67.09 -23.50
CA ARG A 888 8.47 66.05 -24.23
C ARG A 888 7.53 64.93 -24.69
N MET A 889 6.59 64.49 -23.85
CA MET A 889 5.59 63.50 -24.25
C MET A 889 4.71 64.02 -25.39
N LYS A 890 4.20 65.27 -25.27
CA LYS A 890 3.41 65.92 -26.33
C LYS A 890 4.17 65.97 -27.66
N ALA A 891 5.44 66.38 -27.62
CA ALA A 891 6.30 66.43 -28.80
C ALA A 891 6.54 65.04 -29.41
N MET A 892 6.76 63.99 -28.59
CA MET A 892 6.91 62.61 -29.08
C MET A 892 5.62 62.07 -29.72
N CYS A 893 4.46 62.37 -29.15
CA CYS A 893 3.17 62.01 -29.74
C CYS A 893 2.96 62.71 -31.08
N LEU A 894 3.31 64.00 -31.17
CA LEU A 894 3.23 64.77 -32.42
C LEU A 894 4.22 64.24 -33.48
N ILE A 895 5.46 63.91 -33.11
CA ILE A 895 6.45 63.30 -34.02
C ILE A 895 5.92 61.99 -34.59
N THR A 896 5.28 61.16 -33.77
CA THR A 896 4.71 59.88 -34.19
C THR A 896 3.61 60.07 -35.24
N LEU A 897 2.76 61.09 -35.03
CA LEU A 897 1.68 61.46 -35.95
C LEU A 897 2.19 62.10 -37.25
N ASP A 898 3.16 62.99 -37.16
CA ASP A 898 3.74 63.69 -38.30
C ASP A 898 4.60 62.75 -39.17
N ALA A 899 5.26 61.76 -38.55
CA ALA A 899 5.95 60.70 -39.29
C ALA A 899 4.98 59.87 -40.14
N HIS A 900 3.81 59.50 -39.61
CA HIS A 900 2.75 58.84 -40.39
C HIS A 900 2.21 59.74 -41.50
N SER A 901 1.98 61.02 -41.22
CA SER A 901 1.55 62.01 -42.23
C SER A 901 2.57 62.16 -43.37
N ARG A 902 3.87 62.19 -43.07
CA ARG A 902 4.95 62.17 -44.06
C ARG A 902 4.91 60.90 -44.90
N ASP A 903 4.69 59.74 -44.28
CA ASP A 903 4.64 58.45 -44.97
C ASP A 903 3.43 58.34 -45.91
N ILE A 904 2.27 58.90 -45.52
CA ILE A 904 1.11 59.07 -46.40
C ILE A 904 1.49 59.93 -47.62
N CYS A 905 2.11 61.09 -47.41
CA CYS A 905 2.56 61.95 -48.51
C CYS A 905 3.52 61.21 -49.45
N GLN A 906 4.51 60.48 -48.90
CA GLN A 906 5.44 59.68 -49.70
C GLN A 906 4.70 58.62 -50.53
N LYS A 907 3.71 57.94 -49.93
CA LYS A 907 2.88 56.95 -50.60
C LYS A 907 2.10 57.58 -51.76
N LEU A 908 1.47 58.74 -51.56
CA LEU A 908 0.73 59.46 -52.59
C LEU A 908 1.63 59.96 -53.74
N VAL A 909 2.86 60.38 -53.44
CA VAL A 909 3.87 60.72 -54.46
C VAL A 909 4.25 59.49 -55.29
N ASN A 910 4.53 58.36 -54.62
CA ASN A 910 4.94 57.12 -55.29
C ASN A 910 3.84 56.55 -56.21
N PHE A 911 2.57 56.71 -55.84
CA PHE A 911 1.43 56.29 -56.66
C PHE A 911 0.96 57.35 -57.67
N GLU A 912 1.65 58.50 -57.76
CA GLU A 912 1.33 59.61 -58.67
C GLU A 912 -0.15 60.06 -58.58
N VAL A 913 -0.69 60.11 -57.36
CA VAL A 913 -2.11 60.41 -57.13
C VAL A 913 -2.39 61.89 -57.39
N THR A 914 -3.32 62.16 -58.33
CA THR A 914 -3.70 63.52 -58.74
C THR A 914 -5.13 63.92 -58.34
N ASP A 915 -5.99 62.94 -58.03
CA ASP A 915 -7.38 63.17 -57.63
C ASP A 915 -7.56 63.13 -56.11
N PHE A 916 -8.27 64.12 -55.57
CA PHE A 916 -8.65 64.16 -54.15
C PHE A 916 -9.60 63.00 -53.77
N ASN A 917 -10.38 62.46 -54.71
CA ASN A 917 -11.28 61.33 -54.44
C ASN A 917 -10.60 59.96 -54.56
N HIS A 918 -9.28 59.92 -54.75
CA HIS A 918 -8.55 58.67 -54.86
C HIS A 918 -8.58 57.87 -53.55
N PHE A 919 -8.79 56.55 -53.65
CA PHE A 919 -8.95 55.65 -52.50
C PHE A 919 -7.79 55.71 -51.49
N GLU A 920 -6.55 55.82 -51.96
CA GLU A 920 -5.37 55.90 -51.08
C GLU A 920 -5.40 57.10 -50.12
N TRP A 921 -6.02 58.21 -50.53
CA TRP A 921 -6.26 59.36 -49.64
C TRP A 921 -7.56 59.23 -48.87
N GLN A 922 -8.64 58.79 -49.52
CA GLN A 922 -9.95 58.62 -48.87
C GLN A 922 -9.92 57.59 -47.73
N SER A 923 -9.03 56.58 -47.79
CA SER A 923 -8.84 55.56 -46.75
C SER A 923 -8.13 56.06 -45.49
N GLN A 924 -7.61 57.31 -45.50
CA GLN A 924 -6.98 57.92 -44.32
C GLN A 924 -8.01 58.59 -43.42
N LEU A 925 -7.72 58.66 -42.12
CA LEU A 925 -8.51 59.47 -41.17
C LEU A 925 -8.30 60.95 -41.46
N ARG A 926 -9.39 61.66 -41.75
CA ARG A 926 -9.39 63.08 -42.08
C ARG A 926 -10.20 63.85 -41.05
N PHE A 927 -9.70 65.01 -40.70
CA PHE A 927 -10.32 65.88 -39.69
C PHE A 927 -10.69 67.20 -40.32
N GLU A 928 -11.90 67.66 -40.05
CA GLU A 928 -12.42 68.93 -40.55
C GLU A 928 -13.10 69.68 -39.42
N TRP A 929 -12.84 70.98 -39.33
CA TRP A 929 -13.65 71.88 -38.52
C TRP A 929 -14.70 72.53 -39.41
N ARG A 930 -15.97 72.44 -39.02
CA ARG A 930 -17.09 73.03 -39.76
C ARG A 930 -17.61 74.23 -39.01
N ASP A 931 -17.32 75.43 -39.50
CA ASP A 931 -17.74 76.69 -38.85
C ASP A 931 -19.26 76.82 -38.70
N ALA A 932 -20.04 76.23 -39.62
CA ALA A 932 -21.51 76.24 -39.55
C ALA A 932 -22.06 75.45 -38.35
N GLU A 933 -21.37 74.38 -37.95
CA GLU A 933 -21.76 73.52 -36.83
C GLU A 933 -20.96 73.83 -35.55
N ASN A 934 -19.92 74.67 -35.66
CA ASN A 934 -18.97 74.98 -34.61
C ASN A 934 -18.38 73.71 -33.97
N ASP A 935 -18.10 72.69 -34.79
CA ASP A 935 -17.69 71.37 -34.32
C ASP A 935 -16.69 70.69 -35.27
N CYS A 936 -16.00 69.67 -34.75
CA CYS A 936 -15.02 68.89 -35.49
C CYS A 936 -15.62 67.56 -35.97
N PHE A 937 -15.34 67.22 -37.23
CA PHE A 937 -15.78 66.01 -37.91
C PHE A 937 -14.59 65.14 -38.28
N ILE A 938 -14.76 63.83 -38.09
CA ILE A 938 -13.85 62.79 -38.51
C ILE A 938 -14.45 62.11 -39.74
N MET A 939 -13.67 61.98 -40.80
CA MET A 939 -14.10 61.38 -42.06
C MET A 939 -13.10 60.31 -42.52
N ILE A 940 -13.62 59.17 -42.96
CA ILE A 940 -12.81 58.08 -43.51
C ILE A 940 -13.64 57.28 -44.51
N VAL A 941 -13.14 57.18 -45.73
CA VAL A 941 -13.87 56.69 -46.90
C VAL A 941 -15.19 57.46 -47.02
N ASP A 942 -16.33 56.80 -46.82
CA ASP A 942 -17.68 57.36 -46.84
C ASP A 942 -18.29 57.51 -45.43
N ALA A 943 -17.57 57.13 -44.37
CA ALA A 943 -18.01 57.29 -42.99
C ALA A 943 -17.65 58.67 -42.44
N GLU A 944 -18.60 59.27 -41.72
CA GLU A 944 -18.46 60.59 -41.11
C GLU A 944 -19.03 60.54 -39.69
N PHE A 945 -18.25 61.05 -38.73
CA PHE A 945 -18.63 61.11 -37.31
C PHE A 945 -18.28 62.47 -36.72
N ARG A 946 -19.05 62.92 -35.73
CA ARG A 946 -18.64 64.03 -34.87
C ARG A 946 -17.49 63.57 -33.97
N TYR A 947 -16.50 64.43 -33.77
CA TYR A 947 -15.45 64.17 -32.80
C TYR A 947 -16.04 64.15 -31.39
N GLY A 948 -15.76 63.10 -30.62
CA GLY A 948 -16.44 62.87 -29.33
C GLY A 948 -15.95 63.75 -28.17
N PHE A 949 -14.78 64.39 -28.30
CA PHE A 949 -14.12 65.16 -27.22
C PHE A 949 -14.00 64.41 -25.89
N GLU A 950 -13.91 63.07 -25.93
CA GLU A 950 -13.61 62.29 -24.73
C GLU A 950 -12.16 62.50 -24.33
N TYR A 951 -11.92 62.93 -23.09
CA TYR A 951 -10.56 63.22 -22.63
C TYR A 951 -9.76 61.92 -22.44
N ILE A 952 -8.58 61.86 -23.06
CA ILE A 952 -7.69 60.67 -23.01
C ILE A 952 -6.35 60.92 -22.29
N GLY A 953 -6.09 62.16 -21.88
CA GLY A 953 -4.86 62.54 -21.19
C GLY A 953 -3.61 62.65 -22.07
N ASN A 954 -2.47 62.92 -21.43
CA ASN A 954 -1.15 63.04 -22.03
C ASN A 954 -0.36 61.71 -21.92
N GLY A 955 -0.89 60.68 -22.59
CA GLY A 955 -0.29 59.34 -22.63
C GLY A 955 0.63 59.11 -23.84
N ALA A 956 1.47 58.07 -23.76
CA ALA A 956 2.27 57.64 -24.90
C ALA A 956 1.38 57.04 -26.00
N ARG A 957 1.73 57.31 -27.27
CA ARG A 957 0.96 56.85 -28.43
C ARG A 957 1.71 55.75 -29.18
N LEU A 958 0.98 54.77 -29.71
CA LEU A 958 1.55 53.76 -30.59
C LEU A 958 1.86 54.34 -31.97
N VAL A 959 2.90 53.79 -32.60
CA VAL A 959 3.23 54.09 -33.98
C VAL A 959 2.15 53.53 -34.91
N ILE A 960 1.62 54.38 -35.78
CA ILE A 960 0.59 53.99 -36.75
C ILE A 960 1.26 53.20 -37.87
N THR A 961 0.75 51.99 -38.14
CA THR A 961 1.25 51.11 -39.20
C THR A 961 0.18 50.93 -40.28
N PRO A 962 0.54 50.42 -41.48
CA PRO A 962 -0.46 50.09 -42.50
C PRO A 962 -1.53 49.08 -42.03
N LEU A 963 -1.23 48.27 -41.01
CA LEU A 963 -2.22 47.37 -40.40
C LEU A 963 -3.21 48.15 -39.52
N THR A 964 -2.70 49.12 -38.74
CA THR A 964 -3.51 50.05 -37.94
C THR A 964 -4.48 50.84 -38.83
N ASP A 965 -4.03 51.35 -39.98
CA ASP A 965 -4.89 52.07 -40.93
C ASP A 965 -6.05 51.20 -41.46
N ARG A 966 -5.79 49.92 -41.73
CA ARG A 966 -6.85 48.97 -42.11
C ARG A 966 -7.87 48.76 -41.00
N ILE A 967 -7.42 48.72 -39.75
CA ILE A 967 -8.31 48.63 -38.59
C ILE A 967 -9.14 49.90 -38.46
N TYR A 968 -8.57 51.09 -38.67
CA TYR A 968 -9.34 52.35 -38.66
C TYR A 968 -10.46 52.33 -39.70
N VAL A 969 -10.18 51.94 -40.95
CA VAL A 969 -11.23 51.78 -41.97
C VAL A 969 -12.27 50.75 -41.52
N THR A 970 -11.86 49.59 -41.04
CA THR A 970 -12.79 48.50 -40.69
C THR A 970 -13.69 48.87 -39.51
N ALA A 971 -13.11 49.45 -38.45
CA ALA A 971 -13.82 49.82 -37.23
C ALA A 971 -14.81 50.97 -37.49
N THR A 972 -14.40 51.97 -38.25
CA THR A 972 -15.28 53.12 -38.59
C THR A 972 -16.40 52.72 -39.54
N GLN A 973 -16.16 51.82 -40.49
CA GLN A 973 -17.21 51.27 -41.35
C GLN A 973 -18.19 50.39 -40.57
N ALA A 974 -17.70 49.52 -39.68
CA ALA A 974 -18.55 48.75 -38.79
C ALA A 974 -19.42 49.65 -37.90
N LEU A 975 -18.82 50.71 -37.34
CA LEU A 975 -19.52 51.70 -36.52
C LEU A 975 -20.60 52.44 -37.31
N LYS A 976 -20.33 52.83 -38.56
CA LYS A 976 -21.33 53.43 -39.46
C LYS A 976 -22.52 52.50 -39.69
N LEU A 977 -22.27 51.20 -39.77
CA LEU A 977 -23.29 50.15 -39.92
C LEU A 977 -23.95 49.75 -38.59
N SER A 978 -23.59 50.40 -37.47
CA SER A 978 -24.04 50.01 -36.11
C SER A 978 -23.72 48.54 -35.76
N MET A 979 -22.62 48.02 -36.30
CA MET A 979 -22.10 46.68 -36.05
C MET A 979 -20.83 46.75 -35.20
N GLY A 980 -20.56 45.71 -34.41
CA GLY A 980 -19.30 45.57 -33.69
C GLY A 980 -18.13 45.22 -34.61
N CYS A 981 -16.92 45.66 -34.23
CA CYS A 981 -15.67 45.27 -34.87
C CYS A 981 -14.89 44.34 -33.94
N ALA A 982 -14.56 43.12 -34.40
CA ALA A 982 -13.80 42.13 -33.65
C ALA A 982 -12.41 41.92 -34.29
N PRO A 983 -11.38 42.71 -33.91
CA PRO A 983 -10.03 42.51 -34.44
C PRO A 983 -9.43 41.20 -33.92
N ALA A 984 -9.20 40.24 -34.82
CA ALA A 984 -8.62 38.94 -34.48
C ALA A 984 -7.09 38.92 -34.63
N GLY A 985 -6.39 38.36 -33.63
CA GLY A 985 -4.94 38.17 -33.67
C GLY A 985 -4.33 37.75 -32.32
N PRO A 986 -3.06 37.33 -32.27
CA PRO A 986 -2.39 36.85 -31.05
C PRO A 986 -2.41 37.87 -29.90
N ALA A 987 -2.36 37.42 -28.65
CA ALA A 987 -2.28 38.31 -27.49
C ALA A 987 -0.99 39.16 -27.55
N GLY A 988 -1.06 40.42 -27.11
CA GLY A 988 0.10 41.33 -27.06
C GLY A 988 0.49 42.01 -28.38
N THR A 989 -0.26 41.82 -29.47
CA THR A 989 0.05 42.44 -30.78
C THR A 989 -0.52 43.86 -30.98
N GLY A 990 -0.80 44.60 -29.90
CA GLY A 990 -1.29 45.98 -29.97
C GLY A 990 -2.76 46.16 -30.37
N LYS A 991 -3.59 45.11 -30.33
CA LYS A 991 -5.01 45.17 -30.74
C LYS A 991 -5.84 46.11 -29.86
N THR A 992 -5.67 45.98 -28.55
CA THR A 992 -6.38 46.78 -27.54
C THR A 992 -5.93 48.24 -27.61
N GLU A 993 -4.63 48.44 -27.73
CA GLU A 993 -3.97 49.74 -27.79
C GLU A 993 -4.17 50.47 -29.12
N THR A 994 -4.59 49.77 -30.17
CA THR A 994 -5.05 50.36 -31.45
C THR A 994 -6.49 50.84 -31.36
N THR A 995 -7.30 50.20 -30.51
CA THR A 995 -8.72 50.54 -30.31
C THR A 995 -8.88 51.70 -29.32
N LYS A 996 -8.03 51.72 -28.28
CA LYS A 996 -7.81 52.88 -27.41
C LYS A 996 -7.14 54.00 -28.19
#